data_AF-A0A1V6SBJ4-F1
#
_entry.id   AF-A0A1V6SBJ4-F1
#
_cell.length_a   1.000
_cell.length_b   1.000
_cell.length_c   1.000
_cell.angle_alpha   90.00
_cell.angle_beta   90.00
_cell.angle_gamma   90.00
#
_symmetry.space_group_name_H-M   'P 1'
#
loop_
_entity.id
_entity.type
_entity.pdbx_description
1 polymer ?
#
loop_
_entity_poly.entity_id
_entity_poly.type
_entity_poly.pdbx_seq_one_letter_code
_entity_poly.pdbx_strand_id
1 'polypeptide(L)'
;MSVLGGIPSMDTQQQQQRLTPSESRQHYASSTTLHNDAKEEKEREVDVEDEVEEMVRQLTRHSTHFSSANAVNPFFEENKETTWHPDSPNFRTKDWIRSLIAAQSQDPERFLQRSAGVAFKSLSVHGFGSPTDYQKDVFNSLLSIGGLIRNLVGSGKQKVQILDNFNGLVKSGEMLVVLGRPGSGCSTFLKTISGEMNGIYVDDDSYLNYQGISAPIMQKQFKGEAIFSAETDVHFPQLTVGDTLTFAAMARTPRTRFPNLTRKQYAEHLRDVVMAMLGLRHTFNTKVGNDFVRGVSGGERKRVSIAEAILSGAPLQCWDNSTRGLDSANALEFCKNLRLMSDYAGITACVAIYQASQSAYDVFDKVVVLYEGQQIYFGPTSEARDFFTTMGFDCPSRQTTADFLTSLTSPTERRVKPGYEARVPRTPQEFAQRWQNSPECARLLQEIDGFDKEYPIGGESLTTFSEARRQMQSKQQRIKSPYTLSIYEQISLNLVRGFQRLKADMSLFYSALFGNFFLSLILGSVFYNLAPDTSSFYSREVLLFYAVLLAAFASALEILTLYAQRPIVEKQSRYAFYHPFTEAVASMLCDLPYKFANAVSFNLPLYFMSNLKREPGAFFIFWLFAIVTTLTMSMVFRTFGAASRSLSQALVPAALLILGLVIYTGFVIPTKGMLGWSRWMNYIDPIAYSFESMMVNEFRNREFPCSSFVPSGEGYENVDIINTICSTVSSKAGERYVSGEAYLETAYAYTNDHLWRNLGIVIAFMIFFMFVYLIATEYITEQASKGEVLLFRRGRQPKAQASDSETTADATYRAEENAEGTKANIQKQTAIFQWQDLCYDIKIKNEERRILDHVNGWVKPGTATALMGVSGAGKTTLLDVLATRVTMGVVTGDVLVDGRPRDDSFQRKTGYVQQQDVHLPTSTVREALNFSALLRQPAHLSRKEKLDYVDEVLELLGMQTYAEAVVGVPGE
;
A
#
# COMPACT_ATOMS: atom_id res chain seq x y z
N MET A 1 -20.69 38.28 -59.70
CA MET A 1 -20.71 39.62 -60.33
C MET A 1 -19.64 40.48 -59.68
N SER A 2 -19.00 41.35 -60.45
CA SER A 2 -17.91 42.27 -60.07
C SER A 2 -18.45 43.46 -59.24
N VAL A 3 -17.67 44.42 -58.71
CA VAL A 3 -16.87 45.44 -59.42
C VAL A 3 -15.93 46.23 -58.45
N LEU A 4 -14.65 46.33 -58.85
CA LEU A 4 -13.65 47.43 -58.74
C LEU A 4 -13.57 48.41 -57.52
N GLY A 5 -12.32 48.77 -57.17
CA GLY A 5 -11.96 50.08 -56.57
C GLY A 5 -10.69 50.00 -55.69
N GLY A 6 -9.65 50.81 -55.94
CA GLY A 6 -8.37 50.72 -55.21
C GLY A 6 -7.76 52.04 -54.72
N ILE A 7 -6.72 51.91 -53.87
CA ILE A 7 -5.44 52.68 -53.80
C ILE A 7 -5.52 54.22 -53.90
N PRO A 8 -5.08 55.01 -52.90
CA PRO A 8 -3.65 55.35 -52.65
C PRO A 8 -3.26 55.61 -51.15
N SER A 9 -2.03 55.97 -50.72
CA SER A 9 -0.62 55.65 -51.12
C SER A 9 0.41 56.27 -50.14
N MET A 10 1.57 55.61 -49.89
CA MET A 10 2.82 56.15 -49.26
C MET A 10 2.74 56.61 -47.78
N ASP A 11 3.82 56.56 -46.95
CA ASP A 11 5.27 56.47 -47.22
C ASP A 11 6.00 55.40 -46.38
N THR A 12 7.19 54.98 -46.83
CA THR A 12 8.13 54.14 -46.07
C THR A 12 9.56 54.39 -46.52
N GLN A 13 10.52 54.48 -45.58
CA GLN A 13 11.95 54.52 -45.92
C GLN A 13 12.83 53.78 -44.91
N GLN A 14 13.93 53.23 -45.45
CA GLN A 14 15.11 52.63 -44.80
C GLN A 14 14.90 51.26 -44.11
N GLN A 15 15.79 50.27 -44.28
CA GLN A 15 16.98 50.16 -45.14
C GLN A 15 17.31 48.68 -45.44
N GLN A 16 17.82 48.38 -46.64
CA GLN A 16 18.27 47.03 -47.03
C GLN A 16 19.80 46.96 -47.10
N GLN A 17 20.37 45.78 -46.80
CA GLN A 17 21.65 45.33 -47.36
C GLN A 17 21.45 44.05 -48.19
N ARG A 18 22.39 43.81 -49.11
CA ARG A 18 22.18 43.07 -50.37
C ARG A 18 22.59 41.59 -50.31
N LEU A 19 21.87 40.77 -51.06
CA LEU A 19 22.41 39.59 -51.75
C LEU A 19 21.91 39.62 -53.21
N THR A 20 22.79 39.34 -54.17
CA THR A 20 22.50 39.36 -55.63
C THR A 20 22.55 37.95 -56.22
N PRO A 21 21.61 37.56 -57.11
CA PRO A 21 21.57 36.22 -57.72
C PRO A 21 21.90 36.21 -59.22
N SER A 22 22.31 35.04 -59.73
CA SER A 22 22.20 34.56 -61.13
C SER A 22 22.78 33.14 -61.20
N GLU A 23 22.47 32.24 -62.15
CA GLU A 23 21.37 32.12 -63.13
C GLU A 23 21.27 30.64 -63.51
N SER A 24 20.12 30.18 -64.01
CA SER A 24 19.95 28.80 -64.48
C SER A 24 19.32 28.75 -65.87
N ARG A 25 19.94 28.02 -66.82
CA ARG A 25 19.33 27.59 -68.09
C ARG A 25 20.00 26.34 -68.67
N GLN A 26 19.24 25.64 -69.51
CA GLN A 26 19.41 24.24 -69.89
C GLN A 26 20.31 24.04 -71.12
N HIS A 27 21.00 22.88 -71.25
CA HIS A 27 20.63 21.82 -72.21
C HIS A 27 21.59 20.59 -72.20
N TYR A 28 21.08 19.48 -72.72
CA TYR A 28 21.64 18.12 -72.88
C TYR A 28 23.07 18.02 -73.47
N ALA A 29 23.90 17.07 -72.99
CA ALA A 29 24.29 15.84 -73.74
C ALA A 29 25.40 14.97 -73.08
N SER A 30 25.29 13.64 -73.26
CA SER A 30 26.35 12.60 -73.38
C SER A 30 27.52 12.47 -72.36
N SER A 31 27.37 11.50 -71.46
CA SER A 31 28.30 10.36 -71.24
C SER A 31 29.81 10.47 -71.55
N THR A 32 30.66 10.65 -70.51
CA THR A 32 31.84 9.79 -70.19
C THR A 32 32.57 10.28 -68.93
N THR A 33 32.29 9.68 -67.77
CA THR A 33 33.16 9.66 -66.55
C THR A 33 32.48 8.78 -65.50
N LEU A 34 32.93 7.53 -65.33
CA LEU A 34 32.35 6.57 -64.35
C LEU A 34 33.39 5.60 -63.75
N HIS A 35 34.68 5.98 -63.75
CA HIS A 35 35.77 5.09 -63.36
C HIS A 35 36.88 5.68 -62.46
N ASN A 36 36.77 6.94 -62.01
CA ASN A 36 37.74 7.53 -61.08
C ASN A 36 37.16 7.72 -59.65
N ASP A 37 35.89 8.12 -59.52
CA ASP A 37 35.31 8.47 -58.21
C ASP A 37 35.23 7.26 -57.24
N ALA A 38 34.96 6.07 -57.78
CA ALA A 38 34.87 4.82 -57.00
C ALA A 38 36.20 4.33 -56.38
N LYS A 39 37.32 5.03 -56.65
CA LYS A 39 38.63 4.75 -56.04
C LYS A 39 38.96 5.72 -54.91
N GLU A 40 38.65 7.00 -55.07
CA GLU A 40 38.80 7.99 -54.00
C GLU A 40 37.80 7.81 -52.86
N GLU A 41 36.57 7.34 -53.12
CA GLU A 41 35.63 7.02 -52.03
C GLU A 41 36.13 5.85 -51.17
N LYS A 42 36.72 4.82 -51.78
CA LYS A 42 37.26 3.67 -51.03
C LYS A 42 38.50 3.96 -50.21
N GLU A 43 39.39 4.83 -50.70
CA GLU A 43 40.57 5.24 -49.92
C GLU A 43 40.16 6.12 -48.72
N ARG A 44 39.07 6.91 -48.84
CA ARG A 44 38.52 7.69 -47.71
C ARG A 44 37.67 6.88 -46.74
N GLU A 45 36.95 5.84 -47.18
CA GLU A 45 36.26 4.93 -46.26
C GLU A 45 37.26 4.16 -45.37
N VAL A 46 38.39 3.71 -45.93
CA VAL A 46 39.43 2.99 -45.17
C VAL A 46 40.15 3.90 -44.17
N ASP A 47 40.56 5.12 -44.56
CA ASP A 47 41.17 6.09 -43.61
C ASP A 47 40.22 6.43 -42.44
N VAL A 48 38.90 6.53 -42.70
CA VAL A 48 37.90 6.79 -41.65
C VAL A 48 37.65 5.56 -40.78
N GLU A 49 37.66 4.34 -41.34
CA GLU A 49 37.59 3.11 -40.53
C GLU A 49 38.84 2.92 -39.66
N ASP A 50 40.04 3.24 -40.15
CA ASP A 50 41.28 3.18 -39.36
C ASP A 50 41.35 4.29 -38.29
N GLU A 51 40.94 5.53 -38.58
CA GLU A 51 40.80 6.59 -37.55
C GLU A 51 39.75 6.20 -36.49
N VAL A 52 38.64 5.57 -36.90
CA VAL A 52 37.62 5.08 -35.96
C VAL A 52 38.12 3.87 -35.17
N GLU A 53 38.86 2.92 -35.75
CA GLU A 53 39.51 1.82 -35.02
C GLU A 53 40.55 2.35 -34.03
N GLU A 54 41.36 3.34 -34.39
CA GLU A 54 42.34 3.92 -33.48
C GLU A 54 41.68 4.74 -32.37
N MET A 55 40.63 5.51 -32.67
CA MET A 55 39.84 6.24 -31.68
C MET A 55 39.07 5.28 -30.75
N VAL A 56 38.54 4.18 -31.29
CA VAL A 56 37.95 3.07 -30.50
C VAL A 56 39.02 2.39 -29.66
N ARG A 57 40.23 2.11 -30.17
CA ARG A 57 41.34 1.57 -29.36
C ARG A 57 41.80 2.52 -28.26
N GLN A 58 41.81 3.83 -28.49
CA GLN A 58 42.08 4.84 -27.47
C GLN A 58 40.96 4.90 -26.42
N LEU A 59 39.69 4.85 -26.83
CA LEU A 59 38.53 4.74 -25.94
C LEU A 59 38.51 3.42 -25.15
N THR A 60 38.94 2.30 -25.75
CA THR A 60 39.03 0.98 -25.10
C THR A 60 40.21 0.91 -24.12
N ARG A 61 41.33 1.59 -24.41
CA ARG A 61 42.41 1.81 -23.43
C ARG A 61 41.96 2.70 -22.27
N HIS A 62 41.11 3.70 -22.53
CA HIS A 62 40.50 4.51 -21.47
C HIS A 62 39.38 3.79 -20.68
N SER A 63 38.70 2.81 -21.27
CA SER A 63 37.56 2.13 -20.63
C SER A 63 37.94 0.94 -19.75
N THR A 64 39.13 0.35 -19.95
CA THR A 64 39.56 -0.88 -19.26
C THR A 64 40.43 -0.66 -18.03
N HIS A 65 41.07 0.50 -17.88
CA HIS A 65 41.71 0.93 -16.63
C HIS A 65 41.48 2.43 -16.36
N PHE A 66 40.33 2.77 -15.77
CA PHE A 66 40.18 4.07 -15.12
C PHE A 66 41.15 4.14 -13.93
N SER A 67 41.99 5.16 -13.88
CA SER A 67 43.01 5.28 -12.83
C SER A 67 42.35 5.55 -11.47
N SER A 68 42.39 4.54 -10.59
CA SER A 68 41.90 4.62 -9.20
C SER A 68 42.53 5.75 -8.36
N ALA A 69 43.65 6.30 -8.84
CA ALA A 69 44.39 7.42 -8.26
C ALA A 69 43.59 8.73 -8.11
N ASN A 70 42.59 8.98 -8.98
CA ASN A 70 41.81 10.24 -8.99
C ASN A 70 40.29 10.00 -8.88
N ALA A 71 39.84 8.94 -8.17
CA ALA A 71 38.41 8.72 -7.95
C ALA A 71 37.85 9.76 -6.95
N VAL A 72 37.06 10.72 -7.44
CA VAL A 72 36.37 11.73 -6.61
C VAL A 72 35.17 11.10 -5.93
N ASN A 73 35.05 11.29 -4.61
CA ASN A 73 33.92 10.78 -3.83
C ASN A 73 32.65 11.60 -4.11
N PRO A 74 31.58 11.02 -4.69
CA PRO A 74 30.41 11.77 -5.14
C PRO A 74 29.56 12.37 -4.00
N PHE A 75 29.83 12.00 -2.74
CA PHE A 75 29.16 12.60 -1.57
C PHE A 75 29.74 13.97 -1.13
N PHE A 76 30.91 14.35 -1.63
CA PHE A 76 31.60 15.61 -1.29
C PHE A 76 31.65 16.62 -2.45
N GLU A 77 30.96 16.33 -3.54
CA GLU A 77 30.90 17.21 -4.71
C GLU A 77 29.99 18.42 -4.42
N GLU A 78 30.59 19.62 -4.30
CA GLU A 78 29.84 20.87 -4.18
C GLU A 78 29.44 21.46 -5.54
N ASN A 79 30.08 21.03 -6.64
CA ASN A 79 29.80 21.58 -7.96
C ASN A 79 28.53 20.99 -8.60
N LYS A 80 27.48 21.81 -8.61
CA LYS A 80 26.15 21.47 -9.13
C LYS A 80 26.06 21.28 -10.65
N GLU A 81 27.10 21.62 -11.40
CA GLU A 81 27.12 21.47 -12.87
C GLU A 81 27.62 20.08 -13.32
N THR A 82 28.22 19.29 -12.42
CA THR A 82 28.74 17.95 -12.74
C THR A 82 27.63 16.97 -13.15
N THR A 83 27.95 15.96 -13.97
CA THR A 83 26.98 14.94 -14.41
C THR A 83 26.58 13.96 -13.31
N TRP A 84 27.27 13.95 -12.17
CA TRP A 84 26.93 13.13 -11.01
C TRP A 84 26.29 13.90 -9.86
N HIS A 85 26.19 15.23 -9.89
CA HIS A 85 25.51 15.96 -8.82
C HIS A 85 23.97 15.80 -8.93
N PRO A 86 23.25 15.41 -7.86
CA PRO A 86 21.83 15.06 -7.95
C PRO A 86 20.89 16.20 -8.38
N ASP A 87 21.28 17.46 -8.13
CA ASP A 87 20.51 18.65 -8.52
C ASP A 87 20.85 19.15 -9.94
N SER A 88 21.79 18.51 -10.64
CA SER A 88 22.21 18.91 -12.00
C SER A 88 21.12 18.58 -13.02
N PRO A 89 20.78 19.48 -13.96
CA PRO A 89 19.89 19.15 -15.08
C PRO A 89 20.49 18.09 -16.02
N ASN A 90 21.82 17.90 -15.98
CA ASN A 90 22.56 16.93 -16.77
C ASN A 90 22.91 15.66 -15.97
N PHE A 91 22.18 15.36 -14.88
CA PHE A 91 22.45 14.20 -14.04
C PHE A 91 22.37 12.88 -14.81
N ARG A 92 23.40 12.05 -14.67
CA ARG A 92 23.54 10.73 -15.27
C ARG A 92 23.81 9.70 -14.18
N THR A 93 22.81 8.87 -13.89
CA THR A 93 22.88 7.78 -12.91
C THR A 93 24.11 6.90 -13.09
N LYS A 94 24.46 6.57 -14.35
CA LYS A 94 25.63 5.75 -14.71
C LYS A 94 26.95 6.36 -14.23
N ASP A 95 27.11 7.67 -14.32
CA ASP A 95 28.35 8.37 -13.96
C ASP A 95 28.47 8.42 -12.43
N TRP A 96 27.38 8.71 -11.71
CA TRP A 96 27.35 8.67 -10.24
C TRP A 96 27.64 7.26 -9.68
N ILE A 97 27.02 6.21 -10.24
CA ILE A 97 27.26 4.82 -9.80
C ILE A 97 28.74 4.43 -10.01
N ARG A 98 29.33 4.79 -11.17
CA ARG A 98 30.74 4.56 -11.47
C ARG A 98 31.67 5.26 -10.46
N SER A 99 31.45 6.55 -10.19
CA SER A 99 32.24 7.30 -9.22
C SER A 99 32.09 6.75 -7.79
N LEU A 100 30.89 6.30 -7.40
CA LEU A 100 30.66 5.66 -6.12
C LEU A 100 31.46 4.36 -5.95
N ILE A 101 31.41 3.47 -6.95
CA ILE A 101 32.13 2.19 -6.91
C ILE A 101 33.63 2.41 -6.95
N ALA A 102 34.11 3.35 -7.76
CA ALA A 102 35.52 3.71 -7.79
C ALA A 102 35.99 4.23 -6.41
N ALA A 103 35.19 5.05 -5.72
CA ALA A 103 35.48 5.50 -4.35
C ALA A 103 35.37 4.38 -3.29
N GLN A 104 34.48 3.39 -3.47
CA GLN A 104 34.39 2.24 -2.57
C GLN A 104 35.56 1.25 -2.75
N SER A 105 36.02 1.06 -4.00
CA SER A 105 37.13 0.15 -4.33
C SER A 105 38.50 0.60 -3.79
N GLN A 106 38.63 1.86 -3.33
CA GLN A 106 39.82 2.35 -2.62
C GLN A 106 39.98 1.72 -1.22
N ASP A 107 38.88 1.42 -0.52
CA ASP A 107 38.86 0.82 0.83
C ASP A 107 38.08 -0.53 0.83
N PRO A 108 38.57 -1.60 0.18
CA PRO A 108 37.80 -2.85 0.04
C PRO A 108 37.46 -3.54 1.37
N GLU A 109 38.35 -3.47 2.39
CA GLU A 109 38.07 -3.99 3.74
C GLU A 109 36.91 -3.27 4.45
N ARG A 110 36.65 -2.02 4.07
CA ARG A 110 35.61 -1.15 4.64
C ARG A 110 34.28 -1.25 3.89
N PHE A 111 34.32 -1.61 2.62
CA PHE A 111 33.17 -1.72 1.74
C PHE A 111 33.07 -3.11 1.12
N LEU A 112 32.97 -4.12 1.98
CA LEU A 112 32.70 -5.50 1.57
C LEU A 112 31.42 -5.56 0.74
N GLN A 113 31.52 -6.09 -0.48
CA GLN A 113 30.37 -6.28 -1.36
C GLN A 113 29.47 -7.43 -0.87
N ARG A 114 28.17 -7.29 -1.15
CA ARG A 114 27.14 -8.29 -0.85
C ARG A 114 26.44 -8.69 -2.14
N SER A 115 26.91 -9.76 -2.75
CA SER A 115 26.25 -10.44 -3.88
C SER A 115 25.20 -11.43 -3.35
N ALA A 116 24.13 -11.65 -4.11
CA ALA A 116 23.09 -12.63 -3.78
C ALA A 116 22.38 -13.17 -5.05
N GLY A 117 23.09 -14.02 -5.79
CA GLY A 117 22.46 -14.92 -6.77
C GLY A 117 21.62 -16.00 -6.10
N VAL A 118 20.66 -16.57 -6.83
CA VAL A 118 19.74 -17.61 -6.35
C VAL A 118 19.71 -18.82 -7.28
N ALA A 119 19.87 -20.00 -6.70
CA ALA A 119 19.71 -21.30 -7.33
C ALA A 119 18.54 -22.03 -6.68
N PHE A 120 17.71 -22.68 -7.50
CA PHE A 120 16.59 -23.50 -7.04
C PHE A 120 16.48 -24.80 -7.85
N LYS A 121 16.23 -25.92 -7.17
CA LYS A 121 15.95 -27.23 -7.77
C LYS A 121 14.69 -27.84 -7.17
N SER A 122 13.89 -28.48 -8.01
CA SER A 122 12.60 -29.10 -7.66
C SER A 122 11.73 -28.25 -6.73
N LEU A 123 11.71 -26.94 -6.99
CA LEU A 123 11.01 -25.99 -6.17
C LEU A 123 9.49 -26.14 -6.36
N SER A 124 8.84 -26.63 -5.32
CA SER A 124 7.41 -26.91 -5.27
C SER A 124 6.77 -26.12 -4.13
N VAL A 125 5.67 -25.42 -4.41
CA VAL A 125 5.02 -24.49 -3.48
C VAL A 125 3.53 -24.77 -3.41
N HIS A 126 3.01 -24.83 -2.19
CA HIS A 126 1.63 -25.15 -1.89
C HIS A 126 0.99 -24.15 -0.92
N GLY A 127 -0.31 -23.94 -1.07
CA GLY A 127 -1.15 -23.23 -0.12
C GLY A 127 -2.08 -24.19 0.61
N PHE A 128 -2.48 -23.83 1.83
CA PHE A 128 -3.58 -24.52 2.53
C PHE A 128 -4.88 -23.73 2.38
N GLY A 129 -5.63 -24.03 1.31
CA GLY A 129 -6.93 -23.44 1.03
C GLY A 129 -8.02 -24.50 0.90
N SER A 130 -9.27 -24.13 1.14
CA SER A 130 -10.37 -24.78 0.43
C SER A 130 -10.42 -24.16 -0.98
N PRO A 131 -10.57 -24.94 -2.07
CA PRO A 131 -10.59 -24.40 -3.43
C PRO A 131 -11.75 -23.41 -3.67
N THR A 132 -12.74 -23.40 -2.77
CA THR A 132 -13.65 -22.28 -2.58
C THR A 132 -13.81 -22.02 -1.09
N ASP A 133 -13.73 -20.76 -0.66
CA ASP A 133 -14.19 -20.29 0.65
C ASP A 133 -15.49 -19.49 0.46
N TYR A 134 -16.36 -19.49 1.47
CA TYR A 134 -17.67 -18.86 1.38
C TYR A 134 -17.70 -17.52 2.12
N GLN A 135 -18.43 -16.55 1.57
CA GLN A 135 -18.71 -15.28 2.25
C GLN A 135 -19.27 -15.54 3.66
N LYS A 136 -18.63 -14.96 4.69
CA LYS A 136 -19.03 -15.15 6.10
C LYS A 136 -20.15 -14.20 6.50
N ASP A 137 -21.38 -14.68 6.44
CA ASP A 137 -22.54 -13.97 7.01
C ASP A 137 -22.56 -14.02 8.55
N VAL A 138 -23.42 -13.22 9.18
CA VAL A 138 -23.61 -13.20 10.64
C VAL A 138 -23.95 -14.60 11.20
N PHE A 139 -24.91 -15.29 10.57
CA PHE A 139 -25.31 -16.66 10.95
C PHE A 139 -24.24 -17.70 10.64
N ASN A 140 -23.55 -17.57 9.50
CA ASN A 140 -22.45 -18.48 9.12
C ASN A 140 -21.22 -18.29 10.03
N SER A 141 -20.99 -17.10 10.58
CA SER A 141 -19.91 -16.80 11.52
C SER A 141 -20.12 -17.51 12.86
N LEU A 142 -21.36 -17.60 13.36
CA LEU A 142 -21.68 -18.40 14.56
C LEU A 142 -21.38 -19.89 14.34
N LEU A 143 -21.78 -20.43 13.19
CA LEU A 143 -21.46 -21.81 12.77
C LEU A 143 -19.95 -22.05 12.58
N SER A 144 -19.19 -21.02 12.21
CA SER A 144 -17.73 -21.12 12.07
C SER A 144 -17.00 -21.35 13.40
N ILE A 145 -17.64 -21.11 14.55
CA ILE A 145 -17.15 -21.50 15.88
C ILE A 145 -17.12 -23.04 16.00
N GLY A 146 -18.14 -23.72 15.49
CA GLY A 146 -18.12 -25.19 15.36
C GLY A 146 -17.03 -25.67 14.38
N GLY A 147 -16.73 -24.87 13.35
CA GLY A 147 -15.60 -25.09 12.45
C GLY A 147 -14.23 -24.94 13.14
N LEU A 148 -14.06 -23.98 14.05
CA LEU A 148 -12.85 -23.83 14.88
C LEU A 148 -12.63 -25.04 15.79
N ILE A 149 -13.70 -25.57 16.39
CA ILE A 149 -13.65 -26.81 17.18
C ILE A 149 -13.27 -28.01 16.28
N ARG A 150 -13.82 -28.10 15.06
CA ARG A 150 -13.47 -29.16 14.09
C ARG A 150 -12.03 -29.06 13.57
N ASN A 151 -11.48 -27.85 13.47
CA ASN A 151 -10.07 -27.62 13.12
C ASN A 151 -9.13 -28.03 14.27
N LEU A 152 -9.51 -27.81 15.53
CA LEU A 152 -8.81 -28.34 16.71
C LEU A 152 -8.83 -29.88 16.76
N VAL A 153 -9.83 -30.51 16.14
CA VAL A 153 -9.99 -31.98 16.04
C VAL A 153 -9.38 -32.56 14.74
N GLY A 154 -8.59 -31.77 13.99
CA GLY A 154 -7.68 -32.29 12.97
C GLY A 154 -8.29 -32.59 11.59
N SER A 155 -9.49 -32.08 11.27
CA SER A 155 -10.05 -32.14 9.91
C SER A 155 -9.27 -31.21 8.97
N GLY A 156 -8.20 -31.72 8.36
CA GLY A 156 -7.19 -30.93 7.65
C GLY A 156 -7.70 -30.05 6.49
N LYS A 157 -7.01 -28.92 6.29
CA LYS A 157 -7.14 -28.10 5.08
C LYS A 157 -6.55 -28.86 3.88
N GLN A 158 -7.12 -28.69 2.69
CA GLN A 158 -6.59 -29.31 1.48
C GLN A 158 -5.26 -28.62 1.09
N LYS A 159 -4.24 -29.41 0.73
CA LYS A 159 -3.01 -28.93 0.08
C LYS A 159 -3.39 -28.58 -1.36
N VAL A 160 -3.29 -27.31 -1.72
CA VAL A 160 -3.44 -26.83 -3.10
C VAL A 160 -2.04 -26.54 -3.62
N GLN A 161 -1.58 -27.31 -4.60
CA GLN A 161 -0.31 -27.04 -5.26
C GLN A 161 -0.44 -25.78 -6.12
N ILE A 162 0.53 -24.87 -6.03
CA ILE A 162 0.54 -23.58 -6.75
C ILE A 162 1.71 -23.53 -7.72
N LEU A 163 2.87 -24.05 -7.35
CA LEU A 163 4.05 -24.22 -8.21
C LEU A 163 4.56 -25.65 -8.10
N ASP A 164 5.02 -26.21 -9.21
CA ASP A 164 5.43 -27.61 -9.30
C ASP A 164 6.77 -27.77 -10.02
N ASN A 165 7.76 -28.38 -9.33
CA ASN A 165 9.07 -28.79 -9.83
C ASN A 165 9.85 -27.73 -10.63
N PHE A 166 9.96 -26.50 -10.09
CA PHE A 166 10.73 -25.41 -10.74
C PHE A 166 12.24 -25.62 -10.58
N ASN A 167 12.99 -25.40 -11.66
CA ASN A 167 14.46 -25.47 -11.66
C ASN A 167 15.04 -24.20 -12.30
N GLY A 168 16.12 -23.64 -11.74
CA GLY A 168 16.69 -22.40 -12.28
C GLY A 168 17.89 -21.85 -11.51
N LEU A 169 18.64 -21.00 -12.21
CA LEU A 169 19.81 -20.28 -11.69
C LEU A 169 19.82 -18.84 -12.19
N VAL A 170 19.86 -17.89 -11.25
CA VAL A 170 20.11 -16.47 -11.53
C VAL A 170 21.33 -16.03 -10.73
N LYS A 171 22.40 -15.62 -11.42
CA LYS A 171 23.68 -15.22 -10.81
C LYS A 171 23.61 -13.78 -10.29
N SER A 172 24.60 -13.39 -9.49
CA SER A 172 24.77 -11.98 -9.08
C SER A 172 24.98 -11.11 -10.32
N GLY A 173 24.23 -10.02 -10.44
CA GLY A 173 24.28 -9.11 -11.61
C GLY A 173 23.46 -9.54 -12.83
N GLU A 174 22.78 -10.69 -12.80
CA GLU A 174 21.83 -11.09 -13.85
C GLU A 174 20.40 -10.58 -13.56
N MET A 175 19.66 -10.26 -14.63
CA MET A 175 18.25 -9.94 -14.61
C MET A 175 17.39 -11.07 -15.19
N LEU A 176 16.37 -11.49 -14.44
CA LEU A 176 15.36 -12.48 -14.83
C LEU A 176 14.00 -11.79 -15.11
N VAL A 177 13.42 -11.98 -16.28
CA VAL A 177 12.01 -11.66 -16.55
C VAL A 177 11.13 -12.89 -16.32
N VAL A 178 10.03 -12.70 -15.59
CA VAL A 178 9.02 -13.72 -15.28
C VAL A 178 7.79 -13.44 -16.13
N LEU A 179 7.50 -14.33 -17.08
CA LEU A 179 6.36 -14.24 -18.01
C LEU A 179 5.34 -15.34 -17.73
N GLY A 180 4.07 -15.00 -17.85
CA GLY A 180 2.94 -15.90 -17.66
C GLY A 180 1.66 -15.10 -17.49
N ARG A 181 0.49 -15.69 -17.79
CA ARG A 181 -0.79 -14.99 -17.60
C ARG A 181 -1.11 -14.75 -16.11
N PRO A 182 -2.00 -13.80 -15.76
CA PRO A 182 -2.58 -13.72 -14.42
C PRO A 182 -3.08 -15.10 -13.95
N GLY A 183 -2.90 -15.43 -12.67
CA GLY A 183 -3.17 -16.77 -12.12
C GLY A 183 -2.12 -17.86 -12.42
N SER A 184 -1.15 -17.67 -13.32
CA SER A 184 -0.14 -18.70 -13.66
C SER A 184 0.93 -18.96 -12.58
N GLY A 185 0.98 -18.15 -11.51
CA GLY A 185 1.90 -18.32 -10.38
C GLY A 185 3.08 -17.33 -10.31
N CYS A 186 3.20 -16.38 -11.25
CA CYS A 186 4.32 -15.41 -11.30
C CYS A 186 4.59 -14.70 -9.96
N SER A 187 3.57 -14.12 -9.33
CA SER A 187 3.67 -13.46 -8.03
C SER A 187 4.05 -14.44 -6.89
N THR A 188 3.57 -15.68 -6.94
CA THR A 188 3.92 -16.73 -5.97
C THR A 188 5.39 -17.12 -6.10
N PHE A 189 5.91 -17.23 -7.33
CA PHE A 189 7.31 -17.53 -7.60
C PHE A 189 8.23 -16.41 -7.07
N LEU A 190 7.90 -15.15 -7.34
CA LEU A 190 8.62 -13.99 -6.80
C LEU A 190 8.58 -13.93 -5.27
N LYS A 191 7.41 -14.17 -4.64
CA LYS A 191 7.27 -14.27 -3.17
C LYS A 191 8.13 -15.40 -2.59
N THR A 192 8.20 -16.54 -3.27
CA THR A 192 8.99 -17.70 -2.85
C THR A 192 10.49 -17.40 -2.87
N ILE A 193 11.01 -16.81 -3.96
CA ILE A 193 12.42 -16.41 -4.11
C ILE A 193 12.82 -15.30 -3.12
N SER A 194 11.93 -14.34 -2.87
CA SER A 194 12.18 -13.29 -1.88
C SER A 194 12.04 -13.75 -0.42
N GLY A 195 11.51 -14.96 -0.19
CA GLY A 195 11.29 -15.50 1.15
C GLY A 195 9.99 -15.03 1.83
N GLU A 196 9.06 -14.41 1.10
CA GLU A 196 7.76 -13.95 1.61
C GLU A 196 6.72 -15.10 1.67
N MET A 197 6.83 -15.94 2.70
CA MET A 197 5.97 -17.12 2.90
C MET A 197 4.60 -16.80 3.55
N ASN A 198 3.95 -15.72 3.14
CA ASN A 198 2.71 -15.21 3.74
C ASN A 198 1.47 -16.06 3.39
N GLY A 199 1.38 -17.27 3.95
CA GLY A 199 0.29 -18.24 3.73
C GLY A 199 0.60 -19.35 2.71
N ILE A 200 1.76 -19.26 2.06
CA ILE A 200 2.32 -20.27 1.16
C ILE A 200 3.46 -21.04 1.86
N TYR A 201 3.64 -22.29 1.47
CA TYR A 201 4.59 -23.22 2.06
C TYR A 201 5.39 -23.89 0.94
N VAL A 202 6.71 -23.93 1.11
CA VAL A 202 7.63 -24.65 0.23
C VAL A 202 7.62 -26.12 0.66
N ASP A 203 7.63 -27.07 -0.28
CA ASP A 203 7.76 -28.50 0.03
C ASP A 203 9.16 -28.83 0.55
N ASP A 204 9.25 -29.82 1.45
CA ASP A 204 10.52 -30.23 2.08
C ASP A 204 11.55 -30.77 1.06
N ASP A 205 11.08 -31.28 -0.09
CA ASP A 205 11.92 -31.72 -1.22
C ASP A 205 12.55 -30.57 -2.03
N SER A 206 12.13 -29.31 -1.80
CA SER A 206 12.58 -28.16 -2.57
C SER A 206 13.95 -27.65 -2.11
N TYR A 207 14.89 -27.51 -3.04
CA TYR A 207 16.22 -26.99 -2.76
C TYR A 207 16.35 -25.51 -3.15
N LEU A 208 16.87 -24.68 -2.23
CA LEU A 208 17.08 -23.24 -2.40
C LEU A 208 18.44 -22.82 -1.82
N ASN A 209 19.32 -22.32 -2.69
CA ASN A 209 20.68 -21.86 -2.35
C ASN A 209 20.89 -20.42 -2.83
N TYR A 210 21.17 -19.50 -1.90
CA TYR A 210 21.44 -18.09 -2.17
C TYR A 210 22.95 -17.81 -2.00
N GLN A 211 23.78 -18.24 -2.95
CA GLN A 211 25.26 -18.17 -2.89
C GLN A 211 25.85 -18.66 -1.54
N GLY A 212 25.51 -19.88 -1.15
CA GLY A 212 25.96 -20.52 0.10
C GLY A 212 25.08 -20.22 1.32
N ILE A 213 24.06 -19.38 1.19
CA ILE A 213 23.07 -19.10 2.24
C ILE A 213 21.83 -19.96 2.02
N SER A 214 21.41 -20.71 3.05
CA SER A 214 20.16 -21.50 2.99
C SER A 214 18.91 -20.63 3.19
N ALA A 215 17.79 -21.03 2.60
CA ALA A 215 16.52 -20.30 2.70
C ALA A 215 16.08 -19.95 4.14
N PRO A 216 16.19 -20.85 5.16
CA PRO A 216 15.81 -20.51 6.54
C PRO A 216 16.73 -19.46 7.18
N ILE A 217 18.00 -19.37 6.76
CA ILE A 217 18.94 -18.35 7.22
C ILE A 217 18.62 -17.02 6.52
N MET A 218 18.42 -17.03 5.20
CA MET A 218 18.04 -15.85 4.43
C MET A 218 16.77 -15.19 5.01
N GLN A 219 15.70 -15.97 5.21
CA GLN A 219 14.42 -15.48 5.73
C GLN A 219 14.50 -14.94 7.18
N LYS A 220 15.28 -15.57 8.06
CA LYS A 220 15.31 -15.20 9.50
C LYS A 220 16.36 -14.14 9.84
N GLN A 221 17.54 -14.20 9.23
CA GLN A 221 18.69 -13.35 9.58
C GLN A 221 18.92 -12.25 8.54
N PHE A 222 18.55 -12.48 7.28
CA PHE A 222 18.82 -11.58 6.16
C PHE A 222 17.55 -11.12 5.42
N LYS A 223 16.39 -11.11 6.10
CA LYS A 223 15.09 -10.71 5.53
C LYS A 223 15.12 -9.41 4.71
N GLY A 224 15.90 -8.41 5.13
CA GLY A 224 16.05 -7.13 4.42
C GLY A 224 17.00 -7.15 3.21
N GLU A 225 17.47 -8.31 2.77
CA GLU A 225 18.42 -8.50 1.67
C GLU A 225 17.79 -9.17 0.44
N ALA A 226 16.59 -9.75 0.61
CA ALA A 226 15.72 -10.21 -0.45
C ALA A 226 14.38 -9.47 -0.32
N ILE A 227 14.08 -8.54 -1.23
CA ILE A 227 12.85 -7.73 -1.17
C ILE A 227 11.82 -8.17 -2.20
N PHE A 228 10.55 -8.00 -1.84
CA PHE A 228 9.40 -8.16 -2.74
C PHE A 228 8.63 -6.84 -2.87
N SER A 229 8.72 -6.20 -4.03
CA SER A 229 7.89 -5.04 -4.38
C SER A 229 6.60 -5.53 -5.01
N ALA A 230 5.50 -5.45 -4.25
CA ALA A 230 4.17 -5.84 -4.71
C ALA A 230 3.62 -4.92 -5.82
N GLU A 231 2.58 -5.41 -6.51
CA GLU A 231 1.86 -4.63 -7.52
C GLU A 231 1.16 -3.38 -6.92
N THR A 232 0.60 -3.49 -5.71
CA THR A 232 -0.18 -2.42 -5.06
C THR A 232 0.69 -1.42 -4.29
N ASP A 233 0.48 -0.12 -4.55
CA ASP A 233 1.24 0.96 -3.92
C ASP A 233 0.61 1.42 -2.61
N VAL A 234 1.16 0.96 -1.48
CA VAL A 234 0.70 1.35 -0.14
C VAL A 234 1.70 2.32 0.50
N HIS A 235 1.23 3.53 0.86
CA HIS A 235 1.99 4.63 1.45
C HIS A 235 1.12 5.45 2.42
N PHE A 236 1.72 6.27 3.29
CA PHE A 236 0.97 7.23 4.09
C PHE A 236 0.48 8.40 3.22
N PRO A 237 -0.82 8.58 2.97
CA PRO A 237 -1.32 9.54 1.97
C PRO A 237 -1.05 11.00 2.34
N GLN A 238 -0.97 11.30 3.64
CA GLN A 238 -0.75 12.67 4.13
C GLN A 238 0.71 13.12 4.08
N LEU A 239 1.67 12.19 4.03
CA LEU A 239 3.11 12.54 4.00
C LEU A 239 3.55 13.01 2.62
N THR A 240 4.65 13.77 2.57
CA THR A 240 5.26 14.15 1.29
C THR A 240 6.10 13.01 0.71
N VAL A 241 6.38 13.08 -0.59
CA VAL A 241 7.35 12.18 -1.24
C VAL A 241 8.73 12.31 -0.57
N GLY A 242 9.17 13.53 -0.30
CA GLY A 242 10.43 13.81 0.38
C GLY A 242 10.52 13.16 1.76
N ASP A 243 9.50 13.31 2.62
CA ASP A 243 9.46 12.68 3.95
C ASP A 243 9.50 11.15 3.86
N THR A 244 8.70 10.57 2.95
CA THR A 244 8.55 9.12 2.77
C THR A 244 9.88 8.48 2.32
N LEU A 245 10.56 9.07 1.35
CA LEU A 245 11.84 8.56 0.86
C LEU A 245 13.01 8.88 1.81
N THR A 246 12.95 10.00 2.55
CA THR A 246 13.92 10.28 3.63
C THR A 246 13.83 9.23 4.72
N PHE A 247 12.61 8.82 5.11
CA PHE A 247 12.40 7.74 6.09
C PHE A 247 13.04 6.42 5.62
N ALA A 248 12.78 6.00 4.38
CA ALA A 248 13.34 4.77 3.81
C ALA A 248 14.88 4.79 3.76
N ALA A 249 15.46 5.89 3.25
CA ALA A 249 16.91 6.07 3.21
C ALA A 249 17.54 6.04 4.61
N MET A 250 16.93 6.72 5.60
CA MET A 250 17.39 6.70 6.98
C MET A 250 17.25 5.33 7.64
N ALA A 251 16.22 4.55 7.31
CA ALA A 251 15.99 3.20 7.84
C ALA A 251 17.12 2.22 7.46
N ARG A 252 17.70 2.38 6.25
CA ARG A 252 18.68 1.44 5.69
C ARG A 252 20.10 2.00 5.56
N THR A 253 20.35 3.23 6.01
CA THR A 253 21.69 3.83 6.04
C THR A 253 22.69 2.95 6.85
N PRO A 254 23.83 2.54 6.26
CA PRO A 254 24.82 1.73 6.96
C PRO A 254 25.58 2.51 8.04
N ARG A 255 26.07 1.78 9.06
CA ARG A 255 27.04 2.29 10.03
C ARG A 255 28.33 2.71 9.31
N THR A 256 28.89 1.80 8.50
CA THR A 256 30.09 2.06 7.70
C THR A 256 29.77 3.00 6.54
N ARG A 257 30.37 4.18 6.58
CA ARG A 257 30.25 5.28 5.61
C ARG A 257 31.65 5.84 5.37
N PHE A 258 31.80 6.67 4.34
CA PHE A 258 33.03 7.44 4.15
C PHE A 258 33.33 8.33 5.38
N PRO A 259 34.60 8.66 5.66
CA PRO A 259 34.97 9.60 6.71
C PRO A 259 34.19 10.92 6.57
N ASN A 260 33.97 11.65 7.66
CA ASN A 260 33.31 12.95 7.72
C ASN A 260 31.81 13.03 7.30
N LEU A 261 31.19 11.96 6.78
CA LEU A 261 29.75 11.96 6.48
C LEU A 261 28.89 11.64 7.73
N THR A 262 27.91 12.49 8.03
CA THR A 262 26.85 12.15 9.01
C THR A 262 25.85 11.14 8.43
N ARG A 263 25.11 10.46 9.31
CA ARG A 263 24.07 9.50 8.90
C ARG A 263 22.96 10.18 8.09
N LYS A 264 22.61 11.41 8.47
CA LYS A 264 21.59 12.23 7.81
C LYS A 264 22.03 12.65 6.39
N GLN A 265 23.23 13.21 6.23
CA GLN A 265 23.75 13.61 4.92
C GLN A 265 23.82 12.44 3.92
N TYR A 266 24.29 11.26 4.37
CA TYR A 266 24.30 10.07 3.51
C TYR A 266 22.89 9.68 3.04
N ALA A 267 21.91 9.66 3.96
CA ALA A 267 20.53 9.33 3.64
C ALA A 267 19.88 10.35 2.69
N GLU A 268 20.12 11.64 2.92
CA GLU A 268 19.56 12.73 2.11
C GLU A 268 20.17 12.74 0.70
N HIS A 269 21.49 12.58 0.56
CA HIS A 269 22.14 12.47 -0.74
C HIS A 269 21.66 11.23 -1.52
N LEU A 270 21.57 10.06 -0.88
CA LEU A 270 21.10 8.83 -1.55
C LEU A 270 19.63 8.94 -1.97
N ARG A 271 18.76 9.52 -1.13
CA ARG A 271 17.38 9.89 -1.49
C ARG A 271 17.37 10.77 -2.74
N ASP A 272 18.19 11.82 -2.75
CA ASP A 272 18.23 12.81 -3.82
C ASP A 272 18.73 12.24 -5.15
N VAL A 273 19.71 11.32 -5.11
CA VAL A 273 20.15 10.51 -6.25
C VAL A 273 19.01 9.64 -6.79
N VAL A 274 18.33 8.87 -5.94
CA VAL A 274 17.23 7.98 -6.37
C VAL A 274 16.03 8.78 -6.90
N MET A 275 15.74 9.94 -6.31
CA MET A 275 14.70 10.84 -6.81
C MET A 275 15.08 11.50 -8.15
N ALA A 276 16.36 11.75 -8.41
CA ALA A 276 16.82 12.21 -9.73
C ALA A 276 16.73 11.08 -10.77
N MET A 277 17.24 9.89 -10.44
CA MET A 277 17.20 8.67 -11.27
C MET A 277 15.80 8.27 -11.75
N LEU A 278 14.76 8.58 -10.96
CA LEU A 278 13.36 8.26 -11.29
C LEU A 278 12.54 9.48 -11.71
N GLY A 279 13.16 10.66 -11.90
CA GLY A 279 12.44 11.88 -12.32
C GLY A 279 11.34 12.31 -11.35
N LEU A 280 11.61 12.24 -10.03
CA LEU A 280 10.68 12.57 -8.95
C LEU A 280 11.00 13.90 -8.24
N ARG A 281 12.10 14.59 -8.58
CA ARG A 281 12.56 15.78 -7.86
C ARG A 281 11.54 16.91 -7.75
N HIS A 282 10.73 17.15 -8.78
CA HIS A 282 9.64 18.14 -8.74
C HIS A 282 8.51 17.78 -7.75
N THR A 283 8.38 16.50 -7.37
CA THR A 283 7.36 16.03 -6.43
C THR A 283 7.77 16.07 -4.96
N PHE A 284 9.00 16.50 -4.63
CA PHE A 284 9.57 16.42 -3.29
C PHE A 284 8.65 16.94 -2.18
N ASN A 285 8.06 18.13 -2.36
CA ASN A 285 7.16 18.79 -1.41
C ASN A 285 5.66 18.47 -1.65
N THR A 286 5.35 17.50 -2.50
CA THR A 286 3.98 17.08 -2.84
C THR A 286 3.57 15.89 -1.98
N LYS A 287 2.32 15.87 -1.51
CA LYS A 287 1.76 14.72 -0.78
C LYS A 287 1.72 13.48 -1.68
N VAL A 288 2.02 12.30 -1.14
CA VAL A 288 1.90 11.04 -1.90
C VAL A 288 0.44 10.78 -2.29
N GLY A 289 -0.48 11.00 -1.35
CA GLY A 289 -1.91 10.82 -1.57
C GLY A 289 -2.34 9.36 -1.71
N ASN A 290 -3.64 9.17 -1.88
CA ASN A 290 -4.30 7.92 -2.23
C ASN A 290 -5.61 8.24 -2.97
N ASP A 291 -6.52 7.29 -3.03
CA ASP A 291 -7.76 7.35 -3.81
C ASP A 291 -8.75 8.38 -3.25
N PHE A 292 -8.60 8.77 -1.97
CA PHE A 292 -9.41 9.76 -1.28
C PHE A 292 -8.68 11.09 -1.06
N VAL A 293 -7.35 11.06 -0.89
CA VAL A 293 -6.50 12.22 -0.62
C VAL A 293 -5.66 12.53 -1.86
N ARG A 294 -5.98 13.63 -2.54
CA ARG A 294 -5.24 14.07 -3.74
C ARG A 294 -3.74 14.28 -3.43
N GLY A 295 -2.89 13.66 -4.23
CA GLY A 295 -1.43 13.74 -4.14
C GLY A 295 -0.76 13.76 -5.51
N VAL A 296 0.37 13.07 -5.65
CA VAL A 296 1.03 12.83 -6.95
C VAL A 296 0.18 11.95 -7.87
N SER A 297 0.48 11.94 -9.17
CA SER A 297 -0.22 11.08 -10.13
C SER A 297 0.04 9.58 -9.86
N GLY A 298 -0.83 8.69 -10.35
CA GLY A 298 -0.67 7.24 -10.15
C GLY A 298 0.69 6.69 -10.61
N GLY A 299 1.19 7.13 -11.77
CA GLY A 299 2.52 6.73 -12.26
C GLY A 299 3.68 7.34 -11.46
N GLU A 300 3.52 8.54 -10.90
CA GLU A 300 4.50 9.08 -9.92
C GLU A 300 4.45 8.30 -8.61
N ARG A 301 3.27 7.95 -8.09
CA ARG A 301 3.10 7.11 -6.90
C ARG A 301 3.77 5.74 -7.07
N LYS A 302 3.66 5.13 -8.26
CA LYS A 302 4.36 3.89 -8.59
C LYS A 302 5.88 4.06 -8.56
N ARG A 303 6.39 5.15 -9.15
CA ARG A 303 7.82 5.53 -9.06
C ARG A 303 8.27 5.79 -7.62
N VAL A 304 7.42 6.30 -6.72
CA VAL A 304 7.73 6.45 -5.28
C VAL A 304 7.84 5.10 -4.58
N SER A 305 7.00 4.10 -4.90
CA SER A 305 7.20 2.72 -4.42
C SER A 305 8.51 2.11 -4.90
N ILE A 306 8.85 2.32 -6.18
CA ILE A 306 10.12 1.87 -6.77
C ILE A 306 11.31 2.53 -6.08
N ALA A 307 11.22 3.85 -5.80
CA ALA A 307 12.23 4.58 -5.07
C ALA A 307 12.43 4.04 -3.63
N GLU A 308 11.35 3.74 -2.90
CA GLU A 308 11.41 3.16 -1.55
C GLU A 308 12.09 1.76 -1.57
N ALA A 309 11.77 0.94 -2.56
CA ALA A 309 12.38 -0.39 -2.75
C ALA A 309 13.88 -0.28 -3.11
N ILE A 310 14.27 0.61 -4.03
CA ILE A 310 15.68 0.87 -4.37
C ILE A 310 16.46 1.37 -3.15
N LEU A 311 15.89 2.28 -2.35
CA LEU A 311 16.51 2.80 -1.12
C LEU A 311 16.72 1.75 -0.03
N SER A 312 16.10 0.57 -0.14
CA SER A 312 16.43 -0.57 0.72
C SER A 312 17.86 -1.10 0.48
N GLY A 313 18.38 -0.91 -0.74
CA GLY A 313 19.69 -1.38 -1.19
C GLY A 313 19.87 -2.89 -1.20
N ALA A 314 18.79 -3.68 -1.21
CA ALA A 314 18.85 -5.13 -1.17
C ALA A 314 19.55 -5.73 -2.41
N PRO A 315 20.44 -6.74 -2.26
CA PRO A 315 21.12 -7.38 -3.38
C PRO A 315 20.21 -8.28 -4.22
N LEU A 316 19.18 -8.90 -3.64
CA LEU A 316 18.15 -9.65 -4.37
C LEU A 316 16.83 -8.87 -4.37
N GLN A 317 16.30 -8.59 -5.55
CA GLN A 317 15.11 -7.74 -5.71
C GLN A 317 14.07 -8.43 -6.60
N CYS A 318 12.89 -8.70 -6.04
CA CYS A 318 11.74 -9.25 -6.74
C CYS A 318 10.70 -8.14 -6.98
N TRP A 319 10.36 -7.91 -8.24
CA TRP A 319 9.49 -6.83 -8.70
C TRP A 319 8.22 -7.40 -9.34
N ASP A 320 7.09 -7.33 -8.64
CA ASP A 320 5.82 -7.83 -9.13
C ASP A 320 5.09 -6.74 -9.91
N ASN A 321 4.84 -7.01 -11.20
CA ASN A 321 4.15 -6.15 -12.18
C ASN A 321 4.45 -4.64 -12.07
N SER A 322 5.69 -4.28 -11.73
CA SER A 322 6.01 -2.92 -11.26
C SER A 322 6.04 -1.87 -12.38
N THR A 323 5.92 -2.30 -13.64
CA THR A 323 5.72 -1.46 -14.82
C THR A 323 4.26 -1.06 -15.05
N ARG A 324 3.27 -1.73 -14.44
CA ARG A 324 1.85 -1.37 -14.57
C ARG A 324 1.61 0.04 -14.01
N GLY A 325 0.94 0.87 -14.81
CA GLY A 325 0.68 2.28 -14.48
C GLY A 325 1.80 3.25 -14.86
N LEU A 326 2.92 2.75 -15.40
CA LEU A 326 3.91 3.56 -16.13
C LEU A 326 3.57 3.58 -17.62
N ASP A 327 3.93 4.66 -18.30
CA ASP A 327 3.99 4.74 -19.75
C ASP A 327 5.25 4.06 -20.30
N SER A 328 5.21 3.65 -21.57
CA SER A 328 6.22 2.79 -22.20
C SER A 328 7.66 3.32 -22.11
N ALA A 329 7.85 4.64 -22.15
CA ALA A 329 9.16 5.27 -21.98
C ALA A 329 9.70 5.09 -20.55
N ASN A 330 8.91 5.43 -19.53
CA ASN A 330 9.30 5.29 -18.12
C ASN A 330 9.45 3.81 -17.70
N ALA A 331 8.64 2.89 -18.27
CA ALA A 331 8.79 1.46 -18.05
C ALA A 331 10.12 0.91 -18.62
N LEU A 332 10.53 1.39 -19.80
CA LEU A 332 11.84 1.05 -20.39
C LEU A 332 13.00 1.66 -19.59
N GLU A 333 12.87 2.92 -19.14
CA GLU A 333 13.87 3.58 -18.30
C GLU A 333 14.04 2.87 -16.96
N PHE A 334 12.96 2.40 -16.33
CA PHE A 334 13.01 1.53 -15.15
C PHE A 334 13.82 0.24 -15.40
N CYS A 335 13.57 -0.47 -16.50
CA CYS A 335 14.33 -1.68 -16.85
C CYS A 335 15.83 -1.37 -17.06
N LYS A 336 16.15 -0.29 -17.78
CA LYS A 336 17.54 0.17 -17.97
C LYS A 336 18.22 0.58 -16.66
N ASN A 337 17.47 1.19 -15.75
CA ASN A 337 17.95 1.59 -14.43
C ASN A 337 18.26 0.37 -13.54
N LEU A 338 17.41 -0.68 -13.58
CA LEU A 338 17.72 -1.97 -12.97
C LEU A 338 18.93 -2.65 -13.62
N ARG A 339 19.11 -2.54 -14.94
CA ARG A 339 20.28 -3.07 -15.64
C ARG A 339 21.57 -2.41 -15.17
N LEU A 340 21.60 -1.08 -15.07
CA LEU A 340 22.74 -0.36 -14.51
C LEU A 340 23.02 -0.78 -13.06
N MET A 341 21.99 -1.02 -12.24
CA MET A 341 22.17 -1.55 -10.88
C MET A 341 22.74 -2.98 -10.86
N SER A 342 22.36 -3.81 -11.82
CA SER A 342 22.82 -5.20 -11.93
C SER A 342 24.28 -5.25 -12.42
N ASP A 343 24.60 -4.55 -13.51
CA ASP A 343 25.94 -4.47 -14.13
C ASP A 343 27.00 -3.90 -13.17
N TYR A 344 26.67 -2.86 -12.40
CA TYR A 344 27.64 -2.11 -11.61
C TYR A 344 27.62 -2.49 -10.12
N ALA A 345 26.46 -2.74 -9.52
CA ALA A 345 26.35 -3.06 -8.09
C ALA A 345 26.12 -4.56 -7.81
N GLY A 346 26.11 -5.42 -8.83
CA GLY A 346 25.96 -6.87 -8.69
C GLY A 346 24.57 -7.32 -8.23
N ILE A 347 23.57 -6.43 -8.28
CA ILE A 347 22.18 -6.71 -7.88
C ILE A 347 21.58 -7.79 -8.79
N THR A 348 20.87 -8.75 -8.21
CA THR A 348 20.06 -9.72 -8.95
C THR A 348 18.60 -9.26 -8.93
N ALA A 349 18.03 -8.99 -10.11
CA ALA A 349 16.67 -8.48 -10.24
C ALA A 349 15.76 -9.49 -10.96
N CYS A 350 14.70 -9.94 -10.30
CA CYS A 350 13.64 -10.76 -10.87
C CYS A 350 12.39 -9.90 -11.07
N VAL A 351 11.90 -9.75 -12.30
CA VAL A 351 10.79 -8.83 -12.63
C VAL A 351 9.67 -9.59 -13.34
N ALA A 352 8.47 -9.62 -12.76
CA ALA A 352 7.28 -10.08 -13.47
C ALA A 352 6.71 -8.96 -14.33
N ILE A 353 6.49 -9.23 -15.63
CA ILE A 353 5.92 -8.27 -16.58
C ILE A 353 4.87 -9.00 -17.43
N TYR A 354 3.59 -8.62 -17.30
CA TYR A 354 2.52 -9.21 -18.12
C TYR A 354 2.51 -8.68 -19.56
N GLN A 355 3.00 -7.46 -19.79
CA GLN A 355 3.06 -6.82 -21.10
C GLN A 355 4.39 -6.06 -21.25
N ALA A 356 5.33 -6.62 -22.03
CA ALA A 356 6.63 -6.01 -22.28
C ALA A 356 6.77 -5.57 -23.75
N SER A 357 7.29 -4.36 -23.95
CA SER A 357 7.82 -3.95 -25.26
C SER A 357 9.09 -4.74 -25.58
N GLN A 358 9.40 -4.93 -26.86
CA GLN A 358 10.61 -5.65 -27.26
C GLN A 358 11.86 -5.02 -26.63
N SER A 359 12.00 -3.69 -26.71
CA SER A 359 13.13 -2.96 -26.11
C SER A 359 13.24 -3.08 -24.59
N ALA A 360 12.18 -3.46 -23.87
CA ALA A 360 12.24 -3.77 -22.44
C ALA A 360 12.65 -5.23 -22.21
N TYR A 361 12.16 -6.15 -23.03
CA TYR A 361 12.55 -7.57 -23.01
C TYR A 361 14.05 -7.76 -23.30
N ASP A 362 14.59 -7.02 -24.28
CA ASP A 362 16.01 -7.08 -24.71
C ASP A 362 17.01 -6.64 -23.62
N VAL A 363 16.55 -6.11 -22.48
CA VAL A 363 17.38 -5.69 -21.34
C VAL A 363 17.68 -6.85 -20.37
N PHE A 364 16.88 -7.92 -20.41
CA PHE A 364 16.98 -9.06 -19.49
C PHE A 364 17.92 -10.14 -20.02
N ASP A 365 18.72 -10.74 -19.13
CA ASP A 365 19.61 -11.86 -19.47
C ASP A 365 18.82 -13.17 -19.64
N LYS A 366 17.86 -13.41 -18.74
CA LYS A 366 17.12 -14.67 -18.64
C LYS A 366 15.62 -14.44 -18.61
N VAL A 367 14.86 -15.42 -19.09
CA VAL A 367 13.40 -15.49 -19.00
C VAL A 367 12.97 -16.83 -18.40
N VAL A 368 11.94 -16.78 -17.56
CA VAL A 368 11.14 -17.94 -17.15
C VAL A 368 9.72 -17.78 -17.64
N VAL A 369 9.13 -18.83 -18.20
CA VAL A 369 7.75 -18.83 -18.69
C VAL A 369 6.91 -19.82 -17.87
N LEU A 370 5.81 -19.32 -17.29
CA LEU A 370 4.91 -20.07 -16.41
C LEU A 370 3.56 -20.29 -17.08
N TYR A 371 3.03 -21.50 -16.95
CA TYR A 371 1.69 -21.86 -17.41
C TYR A 371 1.00 -22.71 -16.34
N GLU A 372 -0.08 -22.19 -15.74
CA GLU A 372 -0.88 -22.89 -14.71
C GLU A 372 -0.05 -23.54 -13.58
N GLY A 373 0.93 -22.81 -13.04
CA GLY A 373 1.79 -23.31 -11.96
C GLY A 373 2.88 -24.29 -12.40
N GLN A 374 3.08 -24.49 -13.70
CA GLN A 374 4.16 -25.29 -14.29
C GLN A 374 5.20 -24.41 -14.98
N GLN A 375 6.48 -24.80 -14.89
CA GLN A 375 7.58 -24.18 -15.62
C GLN A 375 7.68 -24.76 -17.04
N ILE A 376 7.49 -23.94 -18.08
CA ILE A 376 7.53 -24.41 -19.48
C ILE A 376 8.80 -24.00 -20.24
N TYR A 377 9.59 -23.07 -19.70
CA TYR A 377 10.92 -22.71 -20.17
C TYR A 377 11.68 -21.93 -19.08
N PHE A 378 13.00 -22.12 -18.97
CA PHE A 378 13.91 -21.25 -18.21
C PHE A 378 15.27 -21.16 -18.93
N GLY A 379 15.71 -19.97 -19.31
CA GLY A 379 16.99 -19.82 -19.99
C GLY A 379 17.25 -18.41 -20.51
N PRO A 380 18.26 -18.22 -21.38
CA PRO A 380 18.56 -16.95 -22.00
C PRO A 380 17.34 -16.37 -22.76
N THR A 381 17.21 -15.05 -22.77
CA THR A 381 16.12 -14.34 -23.48
C THR A 381 16.19 -14.49 -25.00
N SER A 382 17.39 -14.65 -25.56
CA SER A 382 17.65 -14.88 -26.99
C SER A 382 17.15 -16.24 -27.47
N GLU A 383 17.43 -17.31 -26.74
CA GLU A 383 17.10 -18.70 -27.11
C GLU A 383 15.60 -19.03 -26.97
N ALA A 384 14.86 -18.28 -26.13
CA ALA A 384 13.48 -18.59 -25.76
C ALA A 384 12.50 -18.64 -26.94
N ARG A 385 12.65 -17.75 -27.93
CA ARG A 385 11.81 -17.72 -29.13
C ARG A 385 12.08 -18.92 -30.04
N ASP A 386 13.35 -19.29 -30.16
CA ASP A 386 13.80 -20.34 -31.07
C ASP A 386 13.42 -21.72 -30.54
N PHE A 387 13.40 -21.92 -29.22
CA PHE A 387 12.88 -23.12 -28.56
C PHE A 387 11.44 -23.44 -28.99
N PHE A 388 10.50 -22.50 -28.82
CA PHE A 388 9.09 -22.73 -29.16
C PHE A 388 8.82 -22.74 -30.67
N THR A 389 9.55 -21.96 -31.46
CA THR A 389 9.37 -21.97 -32.93
C THR A 389 9.95 -23.22 -33.58
N THR A 390 10.97 -23.85 -32.99
CA THR A 390 11.49 -25.19 -33.35
C THR A 390 10.55 -26.31 -32.93
N MET A 391 9.83 -26.13 -31.81
CA MET A 391 8.81 -27.07 -31.34
C MET A 391 7.60 -27.18 -32.29
N GLY A 392 7.30 -26.12 -33.03
CA GLY A 392 6.23 -26.08 -34.05
C GLY A 392 5.28 -24.89 -33.97
N PHE A 393 5.49 -23.95 -33.04
CA PHE A 393 4.66 -22.75 -32.94
C PHE A 393 5.10 -21.67 -33.95
N ASP A 394 4.13 -20.90 -34.45
CA ASP A 394 4.38 -19.75 -35.33
C ASP A 394 4.41 -18.43 -34.55
N CYS A 395 5.40 -17.59 -34.84
CA CYS A 395 5.58 -16.30 -34.19
C CYS A 395 5.32 -15.18 -35.21
N PRO A 396 4.16 -14.49 -35.17
CA PRO A 396 3.83 -13.40 -36.09
C PRO A 396 4.90 -12.31 -36.14
N SER A 397 5.17 -11.79 -37.34
CA SER A 397 6.30 -10.88 -37.60
C SER A 397 6.23 -9.50 -36.91
N ARG A 398 5.07 -9.12 -36.36
CA ARG A 398 4.86 -7.86 -35.64
C ARG A 398 4.59 -8.04 -34.14
N GLN A 399 4.57 -9.28 -33.65
CA GLN A 399 4.38 -9.57 -32.23
C GLN A 399 5.72 -9.43 -31.50
N THR A 400 5.72 -8.91 -30.26
CA THR A 400 6.95 -8.90 -29.46
C THR A 400 7.26 -10.30 -28.94
N THR A 401 8.52 -10.58 -28.65
CA THR A 401 8.95 -11.90 -28.15
C THR A 401 8.25 -12.23 -26.83
N ALA A 402 8.14 -11.26 -25.91
CA ALA A 402 7.44 -11.44 -24.65
C ALA A 402 5.94 -11.78 -24.87
N ASP A 403 5.27 -11.08 -25.77
CA ASP A 403 3.85 -11.30 -26.06
C ASP A 403 3.59 -12.65 -26.74
N PHE A 404 4.50 -13.09 -27.63
CA PHE A 404 4.50 -14.46 -28.17
C PHE A 404 4.68 -15.51 -27.06
N LEU A 405 5.64 -15.32 -26.14
CA LEU A 405 5.85 -16.25 -25.03
C LEU A 405 4.64 -16.33 -24.08
N THR A 406 3.94 -15.21 -23.83
CA THR A 406 2.71 -15.22 -23.04
C THR A 406 1.52 -15.81 -23.79
N SER A 407 1.38 -15.58 -25.09
CA SER A 407 0.26 -16.14 -25.88
C SER A 407 0.33 -17.67 -25.98
N LEU A 408 1.52 -18.27 -25.91
CA LEU A 408 1.72 -19.72 -25.76
C LEU A 408 1.10 -20.29 -24.47
N THR A 409 0.78 -19.47 -23.47
CA THR A 409 0.05 -19.91 -22.27
C THR A 409 -1.48 -19.83 -22.42
N SER A 410 -1.99 -19.31 -23.55
CA SER A 410 -3.43 -19.30 -23.87
C SER A 410 -3.76 -20.33 -24.96
N PRO A 411 -4.66 -21.32 -24.72
CA PRO A 411 -5.12 -22.22 -25.76
C PRO A 411 -5.70 -21.52 -27.00
N THR A 412 -6.37 -20.37 -26.83
CA THR A 412 -7.04 -19.62 -27.92
C THR A 412 -6.10 -18.78 -28.78
N GLU A 413 -4.96 -18.34 -28.26
CA GLU A 413 -4.05 -17.43 -28.96
C GLU A 413 -2.91 -18.16 -29.70
N ARG A 414 -2.66 -19.44 -29.33
CA ARG A 414 -1.62 -20.29 -29.93
C ARG A 414 -1.83 -20.46 -31.43
N ARG A 415 -0.78 -20.16 -32.20
CA ARG A 415 -0.71 -20.48 -33.63
C ARG A 415 0.30 -21.59 -33.87
N VAL A 416 -0.18 -22.70 -34.41
CA VAL A 416 0.66 -23.85 -34.76
C VAL A 416 1.02 -23.75 -36.25
N LYS A 417 2.27 -24.06 -36.60
CA LYS A 417 2.70 -24.13 -38.00
C LYS A 417 1.95 -25.27 -38.71
N PRO A 418 1.46 -25.06 -39.95
CA PRO A 418 0.81 -26.12 -40.73
C PRO A 418 1.66 -27.39 -40.77
N GLY A 419 1.06 -28.53 -40.43
CA GLY A 419 1.73 -29.84 -40.36
C GLY A 419 2.42 -30.18 -39.02
N TYR A 420 2.43 -29.28 -38.02
CA TYR A 420 2.97 -29.55 -36.68
C TYR A 420 1.89 -29.83 -35.61
N GLU A 421 0.61 -29.82 -35.98
CA GLU A 421 -0.59 -29.93 -35.13
C GLU A 421 -0.66 -31.19 -34.23
N ALA A 422 -0.01 -32.28 -34.65
CA ALA A 422 0.09 -33.54 -33.90
C ALA A 422 1.37 -33.67 -33.06
N ARG A 423 2.32 -32.71 -33.18
CA ARG A 423 3.63 -32.75 -32.51
C ARG A 423 3.74 -31.76 -31.35
N VAL A 424 3.02 -30.66 -31.40
CA VAL A 424 3.01 -29.62 -30.36
C VAL A 424 2.28 -30.09 -29.08
N PRO A 425 2.78 -29.70 -27.88
CA PRO A 425 2.08 -29.94 -26.63
C PRO A 425 0.80 -29.09 -26.53
N ARG A 426 -0.23 -29.62 -25.87
CA ARG A 426 -1.53 -28.96 -25.65
C ARG A 426 -1.75 -28.62 -24.19
N THR A 427 -1.50 -29.55 -23.28
CA THR A 427 -1.70 -29.38 -21.82
C THR A 427 -0.48 -28.78 -21.13
N PRO A 428 -0.64 -28.07 -19.98
CA PRO A 428 0.49 -27.53 -19.22
C PRO A 428 1.53 -28.59 -18.84
N GLN A 429 1.07 -29.80 -18.49
CA GLN A 429 1.92 -30.94 -18.14
C GLN A 429 2.75 -31.43 -19.32
N GLU A 430 2.19 -31.48 -20.54
CA GLU A 430 2.97 -31.81 -21.74
C GLU A 430 4.05 -30.76 -22.03
N PHE A 431 3.76 -29.46 -21.86
CA PHE A 431 4.77 -28.41 -22.00
C PHE A 431 5.89 -28.58 -20.96
N ALA A 432 5.56 -28.84 -19.70
CA ALA A 432 6.54 -29.09 -18.63
C ALA A 432 7.38 -30.35 -18.89
N GLN A 433 6.77 -31.44 -19.37
CA GLN A 433 7.51 -32.65 -19.77
C GLN A 433 8.41 -32.41 -20.99
N ARG A 434 7.98 -31.62 -21.98
CA ARG A 434 8.81 -31.21 -23.12
C ARG A 434 10.03 -30.40 -22.67
N TRP A 435 9.84 -29.50 -21.70
CA TRP A 435 10.92 -28.74 -21.08
C TRP A 435 11.88 -29.63 -20.28
N GLN A 436 11.39 -30.50 -19.40
CA GLN A 436 12.22 -31.41 -18.58
C GLN A 436 13.05 -32.39 -19.43
N ASN A 437 12.55 -32.83 -20.59
CA ASN A 437 13.26 -33.71 -21.52
C ASN A 437 14.19 -32.96 -22.50
N SER A 438 14.33 -31.64 -22.39
CA SER A 438 15.06 -30.82 -23.36
C SER A 438 16.56 -30.74 -23.05
N PRO A 439 17.44 -30.59 -24.07
CA PRO A 439 18.88 -30.41 -23.84
C PRO A 439 19.20 -29.11 -23.10
N GLU A 440 18.37 -28.06 -23.26
CA GLU A 440 18.51 -26.78 -22.56
C GLU A 440 18.28 -26.95 -21.05
N CYS A 441 17.29 -27.76 -20.64
CA CYS A 441 17.05 -28.09 -19.24
C CYS A 441 18.18 -28.96 -18.65
N ALA A 442 18.71 -29.91 -19.42
CA ALA A 442 19.89 -30.68 -19.02
C ALA A 442 21.15 -29.80 -18.81
N ARG A 443 21.38 -28.81 -19.68
CA ARG A 443 22.43 -27.78 -19.51
C ARG A 443 22.19 -26.96 -18.24
N LEU A 444 20.96 -26.52 -18.00
CA LEU A 444 20.59 -25.76 -16.80
C LEU A 444 20.90 -26.53 -15.50
N LEU A 445 20.55 -27.83 -15.43
CA LEU A 445 20.87 -28.65 -14.27
C LEU A 445 22.39 -28.76 -14.01
N GLN A 446 23.19 -28.88 -15.08
CA GLN A 446 24.66 -28.85 -14.97
C GLN A 446 25.20 -27.50 -14.49
N GLU A 447 24.61 -26.38 -14.91
CA GLU A 447 24.96 -25.05 -14.42
C GLU A 447 24.64 -24.88 -12.93
N ILE A 448 23.48 -25.38 -12.46
CA ILE A 448 23.14 -25.33 -11.03
C ILE A 448 24.08 -26.23 -10.22
N ASP A 449 24.40 -27.43 -10.70
CA ASP A 449 25.38 -28.33 -10.06
C ASP A 449 26.80 -27.74 -10.03
N GLY A 450 27.17 -26.91 -11.00
CA GLY A 450 28.41 -26.13 -10.98
C GLY A 450 28.39 -25.04 -9.91
N PHE A 451 27.29 -24.27 -9.86
CA PHE A 451 27.09 -23.21 -8.87
C PHE A 451 27.04 -23.72 -7.43
N ASP A 452 26.42 -24.87 -7.17
CA ASP A 452 26.38 -25.48 -5.82
C ASP A 452 27.76 -25.98 -5.35
N LYS A 453 28.66 -26.32 -6.28
CA LYS A 453 30.05 -26.68 -5.97
C LYS A 453 30.91 -25.45 -5.68
N GLU A 454 30.66 -24.34 -6.37
CA GLU A 454 31.31 -23.05 -6.14
C GLU A 454 30.83 -22.40 -4.83
N TYR A 455 29.52 -22.48 -4.55
CA TYR A 455 28.85 -21.88 -3.41
C TYR A 455 28.12 -22.91 -2.53
N PRO A 456 28.85 -23.81 -1.83
CA PRO A 456 28.24 -24.78 -0.94
C PRO A 456 27.55 -24.11 0.24
N ILE A 457 26.40 -24.66 0.66
CA ILE A 457 25.62 -24.13 1.79
C ILE A 457 26.46 -24.15 3.07
N GLY A 458 26.62 -22.99 3.70
CA GLY A 458 27.46 -22.82 4.89
C GLY A 458 28.95 -22.58 4.61
N GLY A 459 29.35 -22.43 3.34
CA GLY A 459 30.72 -22.12 2.93
C GLY A 459 31.16 -20.67 3.21
N GLU A 460 32.33 -20.31 2.67
CA GLU A 460 32.99 -19.02 2.88
C GLU A 460 32.11 -17.81 2.55
N SER A 461 31.33 -17.88 1.46
CA SER A 461 30.43 -16.80 1.04
C SER A 461 29.39 -16.42 2.10
N LEU A 462 28.89 -17.37 2.90
CA LEU A 462 28.01 -17.07 4.04
C LEU A 462 28.75 -16.25 5.10
N THR A 463 30.02 -16.55 5.37
CA THR A 463 30.83 -15.82 6.35
C THR A 463 31.08 -14.39 5.87
N THR A 464 31.56 -14.20 4.63
CA THR A 464 31.79 -12.88 4.01
C THR A 464 30.51 -12.04 3.98
N PHE A 465 29.37 -12.62 3.59
CA PHE A 465 28.07 -11.94 3.60
C PHE A 465 27.65 -11.54 5.03
N SER A 466 27.86 -12.41 6.02
CA SER A 466 27.56 -12.10 7.42
C SER A 466 28.44 -10.98 7.98
N GLU A 467 29.70 -10.91 7.56
CA GLU A 467 30.65 -9.86 7.96
C GLU A 467 30.31 -8.52 7.31
N ALA A 468 30.02 -8.50 6.01
CA ALA A 468 29.52 -7.31 5.31
C ALA A 468 28.26 -6.74 6.01
N ARG A 469 27.31 -7.61 6.37
CA ARG A 469 26.10 -7.21 7.13
C ARG A 469 26.44 -6.70 8.54
N ARG A 470 27.37 -7.33 9.25
CA ARG A 470 27.86 -6.89 10.58
C ARG A 470 28.62 -5.56 10.53
N GLN A 471 29.27 -5.23 9.42
CA GLN A 471 29.85 -3.91 9.19
C GLN A 471 28.76 -2.84 9.08
N MET A 472 27.68 -3.12 8.33
CA MET A 472 26.55 -2.19 8.15
C MET A 472 25.70 -1.98 9.42
N GLN A 473 25.50 -3.01 10.24
CA GLN A 473 24.67 -2.97 11.46
C GLN A 473 25.20 -1.99 12.53
N SER A 474 24.28 -1.40 13.31
CA SER A 474 24.60 -0.62 14.52
C SER A 474 25.34 -1.48 15.56
N LYS A 475 26.29 -0.89 16.31
CA LYS A 475 27.09 -1.62 17.32
C LYS A 475 26.26 -2.26 18.43
N GLN A 476 25.05 -1.75 18.67
CA GLN A 476 24.12 -2.24 19.69
C GLN A 476 23.12 -3.29 19.16
N GLN A 477 23.16 -3.62 17.87
CA GLN A 477 22.28 -4.64 17.30
C GLN A 477 22.81 -6.07 17.51
N ARG A 478 21.87 -7.03 17.54
CA ARG A 478 22.20 -8.46 17.60
C ARG A 478 22.71 -8.90 16.22
N ILE A 479 23.78 -9.70 16.17
CA ILE A 479 24.40 -10.14 14.90
C ILE A 479 23.37 -10.81 13.97
N LYS A 480 22.51 -11.68 14.52
CA LYS A 480 21.44 -12.40 13.78
C LYS A 480 20.20 -11.55 13.47
N SER A 481 20.20 -10.25 13.76
CA SER A 481 19.06 -9.35 13.51
C SER A 481 19.02 -8.92 12.03
N PRO A 482 17.87 -9.02 11.34
CA PRO A 482 17.76 -8.52 9.97
C PRO A 482 17.82 -6.99 9.88
N TYR A 483 17.63 -6.27 10.99
CA TYR A 483 17.54 -4.81 11.04
C TYR A 483 18.92 -4.14 11.21
N THR A 484 19.17 -3.09 10.43
CA THR A 484 20.43 -2.32 10.48
C THR A 484 20.52 -1.42 11.71
N LEU A 485 19.40 -0.82 12.13
CA LEU A 485 19.33 0.20 13.19
C LEU A 485 19.11 -0.38 14.59
N SER A 486 19.64 0.26 15.64
CA SER A 486 19.28 -0.08 17.02
C SER A 486 17.79 0.19 17.32
N ILE A 487 17.22 -0.46 18.33
CA ILE A 487 15.81 -0.30 18.72
C ILE A 487 15.49 1.17 19.04
N TYR A 488 16.41 1.87 19.72
CA TYR A 488 16.26 3.31 20.00
C TYR A 488 16.25 4.16 18.74
N GLU A 489 17.13 3.89 17.77
CA GLU A 489 17.14 4.56 16.47
C GLU A 489 15.87 4.29 15.65
N GLN A 490 15.29 3.08 15.75
CA GLN A 490 14.01 2.73 15.12
C GLN A 490 12.85 3.52 15.74
N ILE A 491 12.72 3.52 17.07
CA ILE A 491 11.68 4.28 17.78
C ILE A 491 11.81 5.77 17.49
N SER A 492 13.02 6.34 17.50
CA SER A 492 13.27 7.76 17.21
C SER A 492 12.87 8.13 15.77
N LEU A 493 13.22 7.30 14.79
CA LEU A 493 12.85 7.52 13.38
C LEU A 493 11.32 7.45 13.18
N ASN A 494 10.67 6.46 13.80
CA ASN A 494 9.21 6.31 13.78
C ASN A 494 8.49 7.46 14.52
N LEU A 495 9.06 7.96 15.61
CA LEU A 495 8.52 9.09 16.37
C LEU A 495 8.56 10.40 15.56
N VAL A 496 9.68 10.68 14.87
CA VAL A 496 9.79 11.82 13.94
C VAL A 496 8.71 11.72 12.86
N ARG A 497 8.53 10.53 12.28
CA ARG A 497 7.47 10.27 11.30
C ARG A 497 6.06 10.45 11.87
N GLY A 498 5.81 9.99 13.10
CA GLY A 498 4.52 10.18 13.78
C GLY A 498 4.18 11.66 13.96
N PHE A 499 5.15 12.50 14.33
CA PHE A 499 4.97 13.95 14.39
C PHE A 499 4.83 14.60 13.02
N GLN A 500 5.53 14.13 11.97
CA GLN A 500 5.30 14.58 10.59
C GLN A 500 3.86 14.26 10.14
N ARG A 501 3.35 13.06 10.44
CA ARG A 501 1.97 12.66 10.15
C ARG A 501 0.95 13.56 10.86
N LEU A 502 1.14 13.81 12.16
CA LEU A 502 0.29 14.72 12.94
C LEU A 502 0.30 16.15 12.39
N LYS A 503 1.47 16.67 11.99
CA LYS A 503 1.62 17.99 11.38
C LYS A 503 0.97 18.07 9.98
N ALA A 504 1.02 17.00 9.20
CA ALA A 504 0.49 16.94 7.85
C ALA A 504 -1.06 16.84 7.80
N ASP A 505 -1.68 16.38 8.88
CA ASP A 505 -3.12 16.32 9.07
C ASP A 505 -3.52 16.56 10.53
N MET A 506 -3.65 17.85 10.90
CA MET A 506 -4.12 18.27 12.22
C MET A 506 -5.67 18.28 12.33
N SER A 507 -6.40 17.86 11.29
CA SER A 507 -7.86 18.02 11.25
C SER A 507 -8.56 17.19 12.35
N LEU A 508 -8.15 15.93 12.53
CA LEU A 508 -8.65 15.05 13.58
C LEU A 508 -8.28 15.56 14.98
N PHE A 509 -7.07 16.10 15.15
CA PHE A 509 -6.61 16.67 16.41
C PHE A 509 -7.51 17.83 16.87
N TYR A 510 -7.73 18.82 15.99
CA TYR A 510 -8.53 19.99 16.33
C TYR A 510 -10.02 19.65 16.45
N SER A 511 -10.58 18.91 15.49
CA SER A 511 -12.02 18.59 15.51
C SER A 511 -12.43 17.77 16.74
N ALA A 512 -11.61 16.81 17.17
CA ALA A 512 -11.88 16.04 18.37
C ALA A 512 -11.68 16.87 19.66
N LEU A 513 -10.66 17.73 19.72
CA LEU A 513 -10.44 18.62 20.88
C LEU A 513 -11.57 19.64 21.04
N PHE A 514 -11.99 20.30 19.96
CA PHE A 514 -13.16 21.19 19.98
C PHE A 514 -14.46 20.43 20.29
N GLY A 515 -14.67 19.27 19.67
CA GLY A 515 -15.85 18.44 19.91
C GLY A 515 -16.00 18.02 21.38
N ASN A 516 -14.92 17.55 22.00
CA ASN A 516 -14.91 17.18 23.41
C ASN A 516 -15.05 18.40 24.34
N PHE A 517 -14.48 19.56 23.98
CA PHE A 517 -14.68 20.81 24.72
C PHE A 517 -16.16 21.23 24.75
N PHE A 518 -16.83 21.24 23.58
CA PHE A 518 -18.26 21.56 23.52
C PHE A 518 -19.13 20.50 24.22
N LEU A 519 -18.77 19.22 24.12
CA LEU A 519 -19.46 18.15 24.86
C LEU A 519 -19.34 18.34 26.38
N SER A 520 -18.17 18.77 26.87
CA SER A 520 -17.94 19.13 28.28
C SER A 520 -18.80 20.32 28.72
N LEU A 521 -18.92 21.37 27.90
CA LEU A 521 -19.81 22.51 28.18
C LEU A 521 -21.29 22.11 28.22
N ILE A 522 -21.73 21.22 27.32
CA ILE A 522 -23.10 20.70 27.30
C ILE A 522 -23.35 19.89 28.59
N LEU A 523 -22.49 18.93 28.93
CA LEU A 523 -22.64 18.12 30.13
C LEU A 523 -22.55 18.97 31.42
N GLY A 524 -21.62 19.91 31.48
CA GLY A 524 -21.45 20.85 32.59
C GLY A 524 -22.60 21.85 32.75
N SER A 525 -23.38 22.12 31.69
CA SER A 525 -24.59 22.96 31.79
C SER A 525 -25.83 22.19 32.26
N VAL A 526 -25.95 20.89 31.93
CA VAL A 526 -26.99 20.00 32.49
C VAL A 526 -26.84 19.85 34.01
N PHE A 527 -25.61 19.73 34.50
CA PHE A 527 -25.29 19.63 35.93
C PHE A 527 -24.80 20.96 36.53
N TYR A 528 -25.27 22.11 36.02
CA TYR A 528 -24.76 23.42 36.42
C TYR A 528 -24.94 23.70 37.92
N ASN A 529 -23.84 24.09 38.58
CA ASN A 529 -23.77 24.55 39.96
C ASN A 529 -24.55 23.69 40.97
N LEU A 530 -24.20 22.40 41.07
CA LEU A 530 -24.85 21.45 41.98
C LEU A 530 -24.85 21.98 43.43
N ALA A 531 -26.03 21.94 44.04
CA ALA A 531 -26.25 22.34 45.43
C ALA A 531 -25.36 21.54 46.40
N PRO A 532 -24.94 22.12 47.54
CA PRO A 532 -24.09 21.44 48.51
C PRO A 532 -24.88 20.60 49.53
N ASP A 533 -26.04 20.05 49.15
CA ASP A 533 -26.97 19.33 50.02
C ASP A 533 -27.20 17.86 49.57
N THR A 534 -27.98 17.09 50.35
CA THR A 534 -28.27 15.69 50.01
C THR A 534 -29.11 15.50 48.74
N SER A 535 -29.79 16.54 48.24
CA SER A 535 -30.49 16.45 46.94
C SER A 535 -29.53 16.22 45.76
N SER A 536 -28.27 16.64 45.91
CA SER A 536 -27.26 16.58 44.86
C SER A 536 -26.59 15.22 44.65
N PHE A 537 -26.79 14.23 45.54
CA PHE A 537 -26.00 12.99 45.58
C PHE A 537 -26.05 12.23 44.25
N TYR A 538 -27.26 11.87 43.80
CA TYR A 538 -27.47 11.18 42.53
C TYR A 538 -26.94 11.96 41.32
N SER A 539 -27.12 13.29 41.31
CA SER A 539 -26.61 14.15 40.24
C SER A 539 -25.07 14.20 40.20
N ARG A 540 -24.39 14.16 41.36
CA ARG A 540 -22.93 14.06 41.45
C ARG A 540 -22.45 12.68 40.96
N GLU A 541 -23.12 11.60 41.35
CA GLU A 541 -22.83 10.23 40.88
C GLU A 541 -22.94 10.10 39.36
N VAL A 542 -24.07 10.55 38.79
CA VAL A 542 -24.31 10.53 37.34
C VAL A 542 -23.25 11.33 36.59
N LEU A 543 -22.89 12.52 37.09
CA LEU A 543 -21.87 13.37 36.50
C LEU A 543 -20.48 12.71 36.52
N LEU A 544 -20.08 12.14 37.66
CA LEU A 544 -18.81 11.42 37.79
C LEU A 544 -18.78 10.19 36.88
N PHE A 545 -19.88 9.44 36.81
CA PHE A 545 -20.01 8.31 35.89
C PHE A 545 -19.83 8.72 34.42
N TYR A 546 -20.51 9.78 33.97
CA TYR A 546 -20.31 10.32 32.62
C TYR A 546 -18.88 10.81 32.38
N ALA A 547 -18.22 11.43 33.36
CA ALA A 547 -16.84 11.88 33.24
C ALA A 547 -15.87 10.72 32.97
N VAL A 548 -16.00 9.61 33.72
CA VAL A 548 -15.16 8.40 33.49
C VAL A 548 -15.53 7.72 32.17
N LEU A 549 -16.82 7.60 31.86
CA LEU A 549 -17.31 6.92 30.66
C LEU A 549 -16.85 7.62 29.37
N LEU A 550 -16.92 8.95 29.32
CA LEU A 550 -16.46 9.72 28.16
C LEU A 550 -14.93 9.71 28.04
N ALA A 551 -14.19 9.78 29.17
CA ALA A 551 -12.73 9.61 29.18
C ALA A 551 -12.31 8.22 28.67
N ALA A 552 -13.06 7.17 29.02
CA ALA A 552 -12.81 5.80 28.58
C ALA A 552 -13.05 5.63 27.06
N PHE A 553 -14.21 6.05 26.55
CA PHE A 553 -14.61 5.73 25.16
C PHE A 553 -14.06 6.69 24.11
N ALA A 554 -13.49 7.84 24.50
CA ALA A 554 -12.74 8.71 23.59
C ALA A 554 -11.62 7.96 22.83
N SER A 555 -11.06 6.90 23.42
CA SER A 555 -9.99 6.09 22.80
C SER A 555 -10.48 4.97 21.87
N ALA A 556 -11.79 4.73 21.74
CA ALA A 556 -12.32 3.64 20.91
C ALA A 556 -12.05 3.86 19.40
N LEU A 557 -11.98 5.12 18.95
CA LEU A 557 -11.67 5.48 17.57
C LEU A 557 -10.22 5.15 17.15
N GLU A 558 -9.32 4.88 18.11
CA GLU A 558 -7.95 4.45 17.81
C GLU A 558 -7.88 3.11 17.07
N ILE A 559 -8.91 2.27 17.17
CA ILE A 559 -9.02 1.02 16.39
C ILE A 559 -9.02 1.34 14.89
N LEU A 560 -9.78 2.36 14.47
CA LEU A 560 -9.87 2.78 13.07
C LEU A 560 -8.52 3.30 12.56
N THR A 561 -7.85 4.14 13.35
CA THR A 561 -6.57 4.72 12.97
C THR A 561 -5.45 3.68 12.94
N LEU A 562 -5.48 2.66 13.81
CA LEU A 562 -4.53 1.55 13.79
C LEU A 562 -4.68 0.69 12.52
N TYR A 563 -5.92 0.33 12.15
CA TYR A 563 -6.18 -0.46 10.94
C TYR A 563 -5.75 0.26 9.66
N ALA A 564 -5.94 1.58 9.57
CA ALA A 564 -5.48 2.38 8.43
C ALA A 564 -3.95 2.43 8.25
N GLN A 565 -3.17 2.04 9.27
CA GLN A 565 -1.70 2.06 9.25
C GLN A 565 -1.09 0.68 8.98
N ARG A 566 -1.79 -0.40 9.35
CA ARG A 566 -1.25 -1.77 9.37
C ARG A 566 -0.60 -2.20 8.03
N PRO A 567 -1.22 -2.01 6.85
CA PRO A 567 -0.62 -2.49 5.60
C PRO A 567 0.71 -1.79 5.27
N ILE A 568 0.88 -0.54 5.68
CA ILE A 568 2.12 0.25 5.50
C ILE A 568 3.22 -0.27 6.46
N VAL A 569 2.86 -0.53 7.71
CA VAL A 569 3.77 -1.08 8.72
C VAL A 569 4.26 -2.47 8.31
N GLU A 570 3.35 -3.31 7.81
CA GLU A 570 3.71 -4.67 7.37
C GLU A 570 4.60 -4.67 6.12
N LYS A 571 4.31 -3.82 5.11
CA LYS A 571 5.20 -3.59 3.96
C LYS A 571 6.62 -3.23 4.40
N GLN A 572 6.76 -2.29 5.35
CA GLN A 572 8.07 -1.82 5.81
C GLN A 572 8.78 -2.81 6.75
N SER A 573 8.02 -3.66 7.45
CA SER A 573 8.53 -4.83 8.16
C SER A 573 9.03 -5.93 7.20
N ARG A 574 8.40 -6.09 6.02
CA ARG A 574 8.89 -6.99 4.94
C ARG A 574 10.26 -6.50 4.42
N TYR A 575 10.42 -5.20 4.16
CA TYR A 575 11.72 -4.58 3.81
C TYR A 575 12.73 -4.49 4.96
N ALA A 576 12.40 -5.00 6.15
CA ALA A 576 13.21 -4.94 7.38
C ALA A 576 13.73 -3.51 7.71
N PHE A 577 12.87 -2.50 7.58
CA PHE A 577 13.19 -1.12 7.98
C PHE A 577 13.20 -0.97 9.51
N TYR A 578 12.19 -1.54 10.20
CA TYR A 578 12.04 -1.51 11.66
C TYR A 578 11.10 -2.63 12.14
N HIS A 579 11.19 -3.01 13.41
CA HIS A 579 10.26 -3.94 14.04
C HIS A 579 8.87 -3.29 14.23
N PRO A 580 7.75 -3.94 13.88
CA PRO A 580 6.39 -3.43 14.09
C PRO A 580 6.13 -2.83 15.49
N PHE A 581 6.63 -3.45 16.57
CA PHE A 581 6.45 -2.90 17.92
C PHE A 581 7.05 -1.49 18.11
N THR A 582 8.05 -1.09 17.33
CA THR A 582 8.69 0.24 17.45
C THR A 582 7.82 1.36 16.87
N GLU A 583 7.00 1.08 15.84
CA GLU A 583 5.95 2.03 15.40
C GLU A 583 4.82 2.09 16.43
N ALA A 584 4.45 0.95 17.05
CA ALA A 584 3.45 0.94 18.11
C ALA A 584 3.83 1.81 19.32
N VAL A 585 5.11 1.77 19.74
CA VAL A 585 5.65 2.68 20.77
C VAL A 585 5.67 4.13 20.28
N ALA A 586 6.12 4.39 19.05
CA ALA A 586 6.17 5.73 18.49
C ALA A 586 4.77 6.38 18.39
N SER A 587 3.77 5.64 17.90
CA SER A 587 2.37 6.08 17.89
C SER A 587 1.86 6.38 19.30
N MET A 588 2.09 5.48 20.27
CA MET A 588 1.69 5.72 21.67
C MET A 588 2.22 7.06 22.19
N LEU A 589 3.49 7.37 21.92
CA LEU A 589 4.13 8.63 22.32
C LEU A 589 3.59 9.85 21.55
N CYS A 590 3.35 9.74 20.24
CA CYS A 590 2.77 10.81 19.43
C CYS A 590 1.34 11.18 19.83
N ASP A 591 0.57 10.25 20.42
CA ASP A 591 -0.81 10.48 20.83
C ASP A 591 -0.93 11.07 22.27
N LEU A 592 0.15 11.08 23.06
CA LEU A 592 0.16 11.65 24.42
C LEU A 592 -0.17 13.17 24.46
N PRO A 593 0.40 14.04 23.59
CA PRO A 593 0.08 15.47 23.60
C PRO A 593 -1.41 15.74 23.35
N TYR A 594 -2.03 14.99 22.44
CA TYR A 594 -3.47 15.07 22.20
C TYR A 594 -4.27 14.66 23.44
N LYS A 595 -3.97 13.50 24.05
CA LYS A 595 -4.68 13.02 25.24
C LYS A 595 -4.56 13.97 26.43
N PHE A 596 -3.38 14.55 26.63
CA PHE A 596 -3.17 15.55 27.69
C PHE A 596 -3.97 16.83 27.43
N ALA A 597 -3.90 17.39 26.22
CA ALA A 597 -4.65 18.59 25.85
C ALA A 597 -6.17 18.35 25.92
N ASN A 598 -6.64 17.20 25.44
CA ASN A 598 -8.04 16.78 25.52
C ASN A 598 -8.50 16.60 26.96
N ALA A 599 -7.69 15.98 27.83
CA ALA A 599 -8.02 15.82 29.24
C ALA A 599 -8.11 17.15 29.98
N VAL A 600 -7.23 18.12 29.71
CA VAL A 600 -7.36 19.48 30.27
C VAL A 600 -8.60 20.18 29.73
N SER A 601 -8.82 20.14 28.42
CA SER A 601 -9.93 20.80 27.73
C SER A 601 -11.30 20.26 28.14
N PHE A 602 -11.42 18.94 28.33
CA PHE A 602 -12.66 18.29 28.76
C PHE A 602 -12.92 18.43 30.26
N ASN A 603 -11.92 18.18 31.12
CA ASN A 603 -12.18 18.11 32.56
C ASN A 603 -12.34 19.49 33.23
N LEU A 604 -11.66 20.54 32.72
CA LEU A 604 -11.67 21.84 33.36
C LEU A 604 -13.07 22.51 33.35
N PRO A 605 -13.79 22.63 32.21
CA PRO A 605 -15.14 23.20 32.22
C PRO A 605 -16.10 22.35 33.05
N LEU A 606 -16.06 21.03 32.85
CA LEU A 606 -16.92 20.06 33.54
C LEU A 606 -16.84 20.20 35.07
N TYR A 607 -15.62 20.26 35.62
CA TYR A 607 -15.40 20.30 37.07
C TYR A 607 -15.84 21.62 37.71
N PHE A 608 -15.52 22.76 37.08
CA PHE A 608 -15.80 24.07 37.66
C PHE A 608 -17.26 24.52 37.47
N MET A 609 -17.88 24.22 36.32
CA MET A 609 -19.29 24.55 36.05
C MET A 609 -20.25 23.77 36.95
N SER A 610 -19.96 22.50 37.22
CA SER A 610 -20.84 21.63 38.02
C SER A 610 -20.74 21.82 39.54
N ASN A 611 -19.75 22.59 40.01
CA ASN A 611 -19.50 22.81 41.43
C ASN A 611 -19.20 21.50 42.21
N LEU A 612 -18.29 20.69 41.65
CA LEU A 612 -17.55 19.65 42.37
C LEU A 612 -16.58 20.28 43.39
N LYS A 613 -15.99 19.47 44.28
CA LYS A 613 -15.17 19.89 45.42
C LYS A 613 -14.00 20.82 45.02
N ARG A 614 -14.13 22.12 45.27
CA ARG A 614 -13.17 23.17 44.82
C ARG A 614 -11.87 23.27 45.63
N GLU A 615 -11.32 22.13 46.05
CA GLU A 615 -9.99 22.04 46.64
C GLU A 615 -8.94 21.68 45.57
N PRO A 616 -7.73 22.28 45.58
CA PRO A 616 -6.67 21.93 44.62
C PRO A 616 -6.35 20.43 44.59
N GLY A 617 -6.26 19.80 45.76
CA GLY A 617 -5.99 18.36 45.88
C GLY A 617 -7.08 17.50 45.22
N ALA A 618 -8.36 17.81 45.47
CA ALA A 618 -9.49 17.08 44.89
C ALA A 618 -9.53 17.22 43.35
N PHE A 619 -9.25 18.41 42.81
CA PHE A 619 -9.17 18.62 41.37
C PHE A 619 -8.04 17.81 40.72
N PHE A 620 -6.83 17.84 41.29
CA PHE A 620 -5.70 17.09 40.72
C PHE A 620 -5.87 15.58 40.83
N ILE A 621 -6.51 15.06 41.88
CA ILE A 621 -6.88 13.63 41.99
C ILE A 621 -7.90 13.26 40.91
N PHE A 622 -8.98 14.05 40.75
CA PHE A 622 -9.99 13.85 39.70
C PHE A 622 -9.35 13.82 38.29
N TRP A 623 -8.50 14.80 38.00
CA TRP A 623 -7.81 14.92 36.71
C TRP A 623 -6.78 13.79 36.47
N LEU A 624 -6.07 13.36 37.51
CA LEU A 624 -5.16 12.21 37.47
C LEU A 624 -5.93 10.94 37.09
N PHE A 625 -7.04 10.64 37.75
CA PHE A 625 -7.87 9.48 37.42
C PHE A 625 -8.46 9.57 36.01
N ALA A 626 -8.91 10.75 35.56
CA ALA A 626 -9.40 10.94 34.20
C ALA A 626 -8.31 10.65 33.14
N ILE A 627 -7.08 11.14 33.33
CA ILE A 627 -5.95 10.85 32.42
C ILE A 627 -5.56 9.39 32.46
N VAL A 628 -5.36 8.80 33.64
CA VAL A 628 -4.92 7.41 33.79
C VAL A 628 -5.97 6.44 33.23
N THR A 629 -7.27 6.74 33.38
CA THR A 629 -8.36 5.98 32.72
C THR A 629 -8.27 6.09 31.20
N THR A 630 -8.10 7.30 30.66
CA THR A 630 -7.96 7.54 29.21
C THR A 630 -6.79 6.74 28.63
N LEU A 631 -5.62 6.76 29.30
CA LEU A 631 -4.42 6.02 28.89
C LEU A 631 -4.62 4.50 28.99
N THR A 632 -5.25 4.02 30.06
CA THR A 632 -5.53 2.59 30.26
C THR A 632 -6.48 2.06 29.19
N MET A 633 -7.60 2.75 28.95
CA MET A 633 -8.58 2.35 27.94
C MET A 633 -8.04 2.45 26.52
N SER A 634 -7.13 3.39 26.24
CA SER A 634 -6.35 3.39 25.00
C SER A 634 -5.52 2.12 24.81
N MET A 635 -4.81 1.64 25.84
CA MET A 635 -4.07 0.37 25.75
C MET A 635 -5.03 -0.82 25.56
N VAL A 636 -6.19 -0.83 26.22
CA VAL A 636 -7.23 -1.85 26.04
C VAL A 636 -7.72 -1.91 24.58
N PHE A 637 -8.19 -0.78 24.02
CA PHE A 637 -8.71 -0.76 22.64
C PHE A 637 -7.63 -1.03 21.59
N ARG A 638 -6.39 -0.55 21.78
CA ARG A 638 -5.26 -0.91 20.91
C ARG A 638 -4.93 -2.40 20.95
N THR A 639 -5.02 -3.03 22.12
CA THR A 639 -4.85 -4.48 22.25
C THR A 639 -5.89 -5.24 21.43
N PHE A 640 -7.17 -4.84 21.50
CA PHE A 640 -8.21 -5.44 20.66
C PHE A 640 -7.97 -5.22 19.17
N GLY A 641 -7.58 -4.01 18.75
CA GLY A 641 -7.26 -3.72 17.35
C GLY A 641 -6.07 -4.51 16.80
N ALA A 642 -5.01 -4.71 17.60
CA ALA A 642 -3.84 -5.50 17.21
C ALA A 642 -4.10 -7.02 17.25
N ALA A 643 -4.92 -7.49 18.19
CA ALA A 643 -5.29 -8.91 18.32
C ALA A 643 -6.20 -9.42 17.20
N SER A 644 -7.01 -8.54 16.61
CA SER A 644 -7.88 -8.87 15.48
C SER A 644 -7.15 -8.85 14.13
N ARG A 645 -7.69 -9.58 13.14
CA ARG A 645 -7.16 -9.61 11.76
C ARG A 645 -7.98 -8.82 10.75
N SER A 646 -9.21 -8.42 11.07
CA SER A 646 -10.01 -7.50 10.27
C SER A 646 -10.73 -6.47 11.15
N LEU A 647 -11.03 -5.30 10.59
CA LEU A 647 -11.72 -4.23 11.33
C LEU A 647 -13.10 -4.69 11.86
N SER A 648 -13.84 -5.49 11.09
CA SER A 648 -15.12 -6.06 11.50
C SER A 648 -14.99 -7.03 12.68
N GLN A 649 -13.90 -7.81 12.76
CA GLN A 649 -13.58 -8.66 13.90
C GLN A 649 -13.14 -7.86 15.14
N ALA A 650 -12.64 -6.64 14.97
CA ALA A 650 -12.25 -5.75 16.07
C ALA A 650 -13.46 -5.07 16.73
N LEU A 651 -14.34 -4.50 15.92
CA LEU A 651 -15.40 -3.61 16.40
C LEU A 651 -16.53 -4.34 17.15
N VAL A 652 -16.91 -5.56 16.75
CA VAL A 652 -18.01 -6.29 17.40
C VAL A 652 -17.65 -6.71 18.84
N PRO A 653 -16.49 -7.35 19.12
CA PRO A 653 -16.06 -7.60 20.50
C PRO A 653 -15.84 -6.32 21.30
N ALA A 654 -15.31 -5.25 20.69
CA ALA A 654 -15.13 -3.97 21.36
C ALA A 654 -16.46 -3.36 21.81
N ALA A 655 -17.52 -3.43 20.99
CA ALA A 655 -18.86 -2.94 21.36
C ALA A 655 -19.51 -3.78 22.48
N LEU A 656 -19.36 -5.11 22.45
CA LEU A 656 -19.83 -5.99 23.53
C LEU A 656 -19.08 -5.75 24.84
N LEU A 657 -17.76 -5.52 24.76
CA LEU A 657 -16.93 -5.16 25.90
C LEU A 657 -17.34 -3.80 26.48
N ILE A 658 -17.52 -2.77 25.64
CA ILE A 658 -18.02 -1.45 26.06
C ILE A 658 -19.33 -1.59 26.85
N LEU A 659 -20.30 -2.35 26.33
CA LEU A 659 -21.57 -2.62 27.03
C LEU A 659 -21.35 -3.32 28.38
N GLY A 660 -20.45 -4.31 28.43
CA GLY A 660 -20.07 -5.00 29.65
C GLY A 660 -19.46 -4.07 30.70
N LEU A 661 -18.49 -3.24 30.32
CA LEU A 661 -17.87 -2.29 31.25
C LEU A 661 -18.91 -1.29 31.78
N VAL A 662 -19.74 -0.68 30.92
CA VAL A 662 -20.82 0.26 31.33
C VAL A 662 -21.68 -0.32 32.46
N ILE A 663 -22.19 -1.54 32.28
CA ILE A 663 -23.11 -2.19 33.23
C ILE A 663 -22.40 -2.51 34.56
N TYR A 664 -21.15 -2.96 34.51
CA TYR A 664 -20.41 -3.45 35.68
C TYR A 664 -19.49 -2.42 36.34
N THR A 665 -19.45 -1.16 35.87
CA THR A 665 -18.73 -0.04 36.51
C THR A 665 -19.05 0.17 38.00
N GLY A 666 -20.25 -0.18 38.45
CA GLY A 666 -20.73 0.10 39.81
C GLY A 666 -21.74 1.24 39.93
N PHE A 667 -22.04 1.96 38.84
CA PHE A 667 -23.13 2.96 38.81
C PHE A 667 -24.50 2.33 38.55
N VAL A 668 -24.65 1.58 37.44
CA VAL A 668 -25.93 0.97 37.03
C VAL A 668 -26.41 -0.10 38.03
N ILE A 669 -25.46 -0.89 38.54
CA ILE A 669 -25.68 -1.86 39.61
C ILE A 669 -24.66 -1.52 40.71
N PRO A 670 -25.08 -0.99 41.87
CA PRO A 670 -24.19 -0.78 43.00
C PRO A 670 -23.48 -2.08 43.38
N THR A 671 -22.20 -1.99 43.71
CA THR A 671 -21.32 -3.10 44.12
C THR A 671 -21.93 -4.03 45.17
N LYS A 672 -22.68 -3.46 46.14
CA LYS A 672 -23.41 -4.18 47.20
C LYS A 672 -24.60 -4.99 46.68
N GLY A 673 -25.21 -4.57 45.58
CA GLY A 673 -26.30 -5.27 44.89
C GLY A 673 -25.82 -6.29 43.84
N MET A 674 -24.52 -6.34 43.54
CA MET A 674 -23.96 -7.34 42.61
C MET A 674 -23.98 -8.73 43.24
N LEU A 675 -24.64 -9.68 42.58
CA LEU A 675 -24.59 -11.09 42.98
C LEU A 675 -23.16 -11.64 42.86
N GLY A 676 -22.75 -12.49 43.80
CA GLY A 676 -21.36 -12.98 43.86
C GLY A 676 -20.85 -13.66 42.58
N TRP A 677 -21.74 -14.27 41.78
CA TRP A 677 -21.39 -14.90 40.51
C TRP A 677 -21.10 -13.92 39.36
N SER A 678 -21.58 -12.67 39.44
CA SER A 678 -21.34 -11.62 38.42
C SER A 678 -20.28 -10.60 38.87
N ARG A 679 -19.97 -10.55 40.17
CA ARG A 679 -18.97 -9.65 40.79
C ARG A 679 -17.60 -9.66 40.09
N TRP A 680 -17.18 -10.78 39.49
CA TRP A 680 -15.89 -10.87 38.77
C TRP A 680 -15.80 -9.94 37.56
N MET A 681 -16.92 -9.60 36.92
CA MET A 681 -16.94 -8.67 35.78
C MET A 681 -16.56 -7.24 36.19
N ASN A 682 -16.87 -6.85 37.44
CA ASN A 682 -16.41 -5.59 38.03
C ASN A 682 -14.91 -5.62 38.38
N TYR A 683 -14.36 -6.77 38.80
CA TYR A 683 -12.93 -6.86 39.13
C TYR A 683 -12.00 -6.76 37.92
N ILE A 684 -12.46 -7.13 36.71
CA ILE A 684 -11.72 -6.99 35.46
C ILE A 684 -11.93 -5.64 34.75
N ASP A 685 -12.81 -4.79 35.28
CA ASP A 685 -13.15 -3.49 34.68
C ASP A 685 -12.25 -2.37 35.25
N PRO A 686 -11.31 -1.80 34.46
CA PRO A 686 -10.50 -0.67 34.90
C PRO A 686 -11.33 0.61 35.15
N ILE A 687 -12.50 0.75 34.52
CA ILE A 687 -13.39 1.92 34.65
C ILE A 687 -14.02 1.94 36.05
N ALA A 688 -14.40 0.78 36.58
CA ALA A 688 -14.96 0.63 37.93
C ALA A 688 -14.05 1.20 39.02
N TYR A 689 -12.76 0.85 39.00
CA TYR A 689 -11.78 1.34 39.99
C TYR A 689 -11.58 2.86 39.92
N SER A 690 -11.63 3.44 38.72
CA SER A 690 -11.58 4.90 38.54
C SER A 690 -12.85 5.60 39.02
N PHE A 691 -14.03 5.04 38.73
CA PHE A 691 -15.31 5.56 39.21
C PHE A 691 -15.39 5.52 40.75
N GLU A 692 -15.05 4.39 41.37
CA GLU A 692 -14.93 4.27 42.84
C GLU A 692 -13.99 5.34 43.42
N SER A 693 -12.83 5.55 42.81
CA SER A 693 -11.85 6.53 43.32
C SER A 693 -12.30 7.97 43.18
N MET A 694 -13.02 8.31 42.10
CA MET A 694 -13.56 9.65 41.85
C MET A 694 -14.77 9.93 42.75
N MET A 695 -15.59 8.91 43.06
CA MET A 695 -16.63 8.96 44.09
C MET A 695 -16.02 9.24 45.48
N VAL A 696 -15.02 8.47 45.90
CA VAL A 696 -14.30 8.70 47.17
C VAL A 696 -13.74 10.12 47.22
N ASN A 697 -13.12 10.61 46.14
CA ASN A 697 -12.53 11.95 46.09
C ASN A 697 -13.54 13.11 46.29
N GLU A 698 -14.75 13.01 45.74
CA GLU A 698 -15.79 14.07 45.84
C GLU A 698 -16.50 14.10 47.21
N PHE A 699 -16.72 12.94 47.81
CA PHE A 699 -17.51 12.79 49.05
C PHE A 699 -16.64 12.71 50.33
N ARG A 700 -15.34 12.42 50.21
CA ARG A 700 -14.40 12.38 51.34
C ARG A 700 -14.28 13.73 52.05
N ASN A 701 -14.22 13.69 53.39
CA ASN A 701 -14.14 14.89 54.26
C ASN A 701 -15.19 15.96 53.92
N ARG A 702 -16.42 15.56 53.57
CA ARG A 702 -17.51 16.49 53.22
C ARG A 702 -18.81 16.10 53.89
N GLU A 703 -19.39 17.07 54.60
CA GLU A 703 -20.70 16.99 55.21
C GLU A 703 -21.71 17.70 54.30
N PHE A 704 -22.87 17.09 54.11
CA PHE A 704 -23.93 17.62 53.27
C PHE A 704 -25.19 17.88 54.11
N PRO A 705 -25.66 19.13 54.28
CA PRO A 705 -26.94 19.41 54.92
C PRO A 705 -28.09 18.67 54.23
N CYS A 706 -29.06 18.27 55.06
CA CYS A 706 -30.21 17.49 54.60
C CYS A 706 -31.30 18.34 53.96
N SER A 707 -31.73 17.91 52.76
CA SER A 707 -32.83 18.53 52.01
C SER A 707 -34.21 18.16 52.53
N SER A 708 -34.36 16.99 53.15
CA SER A 708 -35.62 16.46 53.66
C SER A 708 -35.42 15.61 54.92
N PHE A 709 -36.30 15.84 55.90
CA PHE A 709 -36.34 15.16 57.18
C PHE A 709 -37.60 14.28 57.28
N VAL A 710 -37.52 13.23 58.08
CA VAL A 710 -38.60 12.29 58.39
C VAL A 710 -38.78 12.29 59.92
N PRO A 711 -40.00 12.41 60.46
CA PRO A 711 -41.28 12.59 59.74
C PRO A 711 -41.42 13.97 59.06
N SER A 712 -42.15 14.01 57.95
CA SER A 712 -42.47 15.22 57.18
C SER A 712 -43.98 15.36 56.97
N GLY A 713 -44.52 16.56 57.15
CA GLY A 713 -45.92 16.89 56.87
C GLY A 713 -46.51 17.89 57.88
N GLU A 714 -47.76 18.30 57.64
CA GLU A 714 -48.49 19.15 58.58
C GLU A 714 -48.53 18.52 59.98
N GLY A 715 -48.23 19.33 61.01
CA GLY A 715 -48.12 18.89 62.41
C GLY A 715 -46.72 18.47 62.86
N TYR A 716 -45.76 18.25 61.96
CA TYR A 716 -44.39 17.84 62.31
C TYR A 716 -43.33 18.98 62.23
N GLU A 717 -43.76 20.23 62.02
CA GLU A 717 -42.87 21.38 61.83
C GLU A 717 -42.07 21.79 63.08
N ASN A 718 -42.56 21.45 64.29
CA ASN A 718 -41.96 21.80 65.58
C ASN A 718 -41.38 20.59 66.34
N VAL A 719 -41.02 19.51 65.63
CA VAL A 719 -40.40 18.32 66.24
C VAL A 719 -38.94 18.61 66.58
N ASP A 720 -38.53 18.26 67.81
CA ASP A 720 -37.14 18.40 68.24
C ASP A 720 -36.19 17.53 67.38
N ILE A 721 -34.99 18.02 67.12
CA ILE A 721 -34.02 17.47 66.15
C ILE A 721 -33.67 16.02 66.49
N ILE A 722 -33.63 15.68 67.79
CA ILE A 722 -33.38 14.33 68.30
C ILE A 722 -34.39 13.29 67.76
N ASN A 723 -35.62 13.73 67.48
CA ASN A 723 -36.72 12.90 66.95
C ASN A 723 -36.89 13.03 65.43
N THR A 724 -35.98 13.72 64.73
CA THR A 724 -35.95 13.78 63.27
C THR A 724 -34.74 13.03 62.72
N ILE A 725 -34.93 12.37 61.59
CA ILE A 725 -33.86 11.72 60.82
C ILE A 725 -33.94 12.18 59.37
N CYS A 726 -32.79 12.37 58.74
CA CYS A 726 -32.73 12.73 57.34
C CYS A 726 -33.14 11.54 56.44
N SER A 727 -33.85 11.82 55.34
CA SER A 727 -34.42 10.80 54.44
C SER A 727 -33.39 9.97 53.67
N THR A 728 -32.14 10.42 53.68
CA THR A 728 -31.04 9.87 52.88
C THR A 728 -30.36 8.69 53.59
N VAL A 729 -29.85 7.72 52.82
CA VAL A 729 -29.10 6.58 53.36
C VAL A 729 -27.90 7.07 54.19
N SER A 730 -27.58 6.38 55.28
CA SER A 730 -26.52 6.72 56.25
C SER A 730 -26.77 7.90 57.19
N SER A 731 -27.98 8.47 57.21
CA SER A 731 -28.36 9.48 58.19
C SER A 731 -28.40 8.93 59.62
N LYS A 732 -27.97 9.73 60.61
CA LYS A 732 -28.20 9.45 62.04
C LYS A 732 -29.32 10.33 62.59
N ALA A 733 -30.11 9.79 63.53
CA ALA A 733 -31.10 10.59 64.24
C ALA A 733 -30.41 11.70 65.05
N GLY A 734 -30.95 12.92 65.03
CA GLY A 734 -30.35 14.08 65.69
C GLY A 734 -29.30 14.84 64.86
N GLU A 735 -28.81 14.31 63.73
CA GLU A 735 -27.84 15.00 62.86
C GLU A 735 -28.57 15.74 61.70
N ARG A 736 -28.19 17.01 61.45
CA ARG A 736 -28.75 17.85 60.35
C ARG A 736 -28.02 17.69 59.01
N TYR A 737 -27.01 16.82 58.97
CA TYR A 737 -26.16 16.58 57.82
C TYR A 737 -25.88 15.08 57.67
N VAL A 738 -25.48 14.67 56.46
CA VAL A 738 -24.94 13.32 56.19
C VAL A 738 -23.46 13.45 55.84
N SER A 739 -22.61 12.64 56.48
CA SER A 739 -21.21 12.49 56.08
C SER A 739 -21.11 11.70 54.78
N GLY A 740 -20.43 12.26 53.79
CA GLY A 740 -20.22 11.62 52.49
C GLY A 740 -19.48 10.28 52.59
N GLU A 741 -18.60 10.10 53.57
CA GLU A 741 -17.87 8.85 53.78
C GLU A 741 -18.80 7.71 54.22
N ALA A 742 -19.67 8.00 55.19
CA ALA A 742 -20.64 7.03 55.71
C ALA A 742 -21.69 6.66 54.63
N TYR A 743 -22.08 7.63 53.79
CA TYR A 743 -22.90 7.37 52.62
C TYR A 743 -22.23 6.38 51.64
N LEU A 744 -20.97 6.60 51.27
CA LEU A 744 -20.23 5.68 50.39
C LEU A 744 -20.05 4.29 50.98
N GLU A 745 -19.73 4.18 52.26
CA GLU A 745 -19.53 2.89 52.94
C GLU A 745 -20.84 2.10 53.00
N THR A 746 -21.96 2.74 53.37
CA THR A 746 -23.24 2.05 53.54
C THR A 746 -23.93 1.70 52.21
N ALA A 747 -23.85 2.57 51.20
CA ALA A 747 -24.47 2.36 49.89
C ALA A 747 -23.62 1.49 48.94
N TYR A 748 -22.30 1.75 48.88
CA TYR A 748 -21.38 1.17 47.90
C TYR A 748 -20.22 0.34 48.50
N ALA A 749 -20.07 0.29 49.83
CA ALA A 749 -18.92 -0.34 50.48
C ALA A 749 -17.55 0.19 50.00
N TYR A 750 -17.50 1.47 49.61
CA TYR A 750 -16.26 2.16 49.25
C TYR A 750 -15.63 2.77 50.50
N THR A 751 -14.31 2.68 50.63
CA THR A 751 -13.55 3.23 51.77
C THR A 751 -12.40 4.12 51.30
N ASN A 752 -11.88 4.97 52.19
CA ASN A 752 -10.78 5.88 51.87
C ASN A 752 -9.49 5.16 51.41
N ASP A 753 -9.23 3.94 51.89
CA ASP A 753 -8.06 3.13 51.51
C ASP A 753 -8.10 2.66 50.05
N HIS A 754 -9.30 2.61 49.46
CA HIS A 754 -9.48 2.15 48.09
C HIS A 754 -8.87 3.12 47.07
N LEU A 755 -8.78 4.42 47.38
CA LEU A 755 -8.34 5.46 46.43
C LEU A 755 -6.95 5.19 45.84
N TRP A 756 -5.92 4.99 46.66
CA TRP A 756 -4.56 4.75 46.16
C TRP A 756 -4.34 3.31 45.70
N ARG A 757 -5.03 2.33 46.31
CA ARG A 757 -5.05 0.94 45.84
C ARG A 757 -5.53 0.86 44.39
N ASN A 758 -6.64 1.54 44.10
CA ASN A 758 -7.27 1.54 42.79
C ASN A 758 -6.39 2.21 41.73
N LEU A 759 -5.70 3.30 42.05
CA LEU A 759 -4.71 3.89 41.13
C LEU A 759 -3.63 2.87 40.75
N GLY A 760 -3.10 2.11 41.72
CA GLY A 760 -2.13 1.04 41.46
C GLY A 760 -2.69 -0.07 40.56
N ILE A 761 -3.94 -0.48 40.77
CA ILE A 761 -4.63 -1.48 39.94
C ILE A 761 -4.80 -0.98 38.49
N VAL A 762 -5.27 0.25 38.29
CA VAL A 762 -5.47 0.81 36.94
C VAL A 762 -4.12 0.96 36.20
N ILE A 763 -3.05 1.38 36.89
CA ILE A 763 -1.69 1.40 36.32
C ILE A 763 -1.20 -0.02 35.97
N ALA A 764 -1.49 -1.03 36.80
CA ALA A 764 -1.15 -2.41 36.50
C ALA A 764 -1.86 -2.93 35.23
N PHE A 765 -3.16 -2.61 35.07
CA PHE A 765 -3.89 -2.88 33.83
C PHE A 765 -3.27 -2.16 32.62
N MET A 766 -2.91 -0.89 32.74
CA MET A 766 -2.25 -0.12 31.67
C MET A 766 -0.95 -0.79 31.22
N ILE A 767 -0.09 -1.20 32.15
CA ILE A 767 1.19 -1.87 31.84
C ILE A 767 0.95 -3.26 31.23
N PHE A 768 -0.01 -4.03 31.76
CA PHE A 768 -0.38 -5.34 31.22
C PHE A 768 -0.86 -5.24 29.77
N PHE A 769 -1.85 -4.40 29.49
CA PHE A 769 -2.37 -4.22 28.13
C PHE A 769 -1.33 -3.60 27.19
N MET A 770 -0.47 -2.69 27.67
CA MET A 770 0.67 -2.20 26.88
C MET A 770 1.60 -3.34 26.45
N PHE A 771 1.96 -4.26 27.35
CA PHE A 771 2.80 -5.42 27.02
C PHE A 771 2.13 -6.38 26.03
N VAL A 772 0.84 -6.68 26.24
CA VAL A 772 0.06 -7.54 25.32
C VAL A 772 -0.07 -6.88 23.94
N TYR A 773 -0.32 -5.57 23.87
CA TYR A 773 -0.38 -4.81 22.61
C TYR A 773 0.94 -4.85 21.84
N LEU A 774 2.09 -4.68 22.50
CA LEU A 774 3.41 -4.74 21.85
C LEU A 774 3.73 -6.15 21.33
N ILE A 775 3.38 -7.21 22.08
CA ILE A 775 3.50 -8.60 21.62
C ILE A 775 2.55 -8.87 20.44
N ALA A 776 1.28 -8.47 20.56
CA ALA A 776 0.29 -8.63 19.51
C ALA A 776 0.76 -7.98 18.19
N THR A 777 1.30 -6.77 18.25
CA THR A 777 1.80 -6.05 17.07
C THR A 777 3.00 -6.73 16.40
N GLU A 778 3.86 -7.43 17.14
CA GLU A 778 5.03 -8.11 16.58
C GLU A 778 4.70 -9.47 15.95
N TYR A 779 3.76 -10.23 16.54
CA TYR A 779 3.46 -11.61 16.13
C TYR A 779 2.16 -11.78 15.32
N ILE A 780 1.19 -10.87 15.45
CA ILE A 780 -0.09 -10.98 14.75
C ILE A 780 -0.02 -10.15 13.48
N THR A 781 0.45 -10.78 12.41
CA THR A 781 0.34 -10.25 11.05
C THR A 781 -1.12 -10.19 10.60
N GLU A 782 -1.37 -9.41 9.55
CA GLU A 782 -2.61 -9.36 8.80
C GLU A 782 -3.07 -10.76 8.34
N GLN A 783 -4.34 -10.87 7.93
CA GLN A 783 -4.86 -12.11 7.38
C GLN A 783 -4.01 -12.51 6.17
N ALA A 784 -3.29 -13.63 6.28
CA ALA A 784 -2.44 -14.14 5.20
C ALA A 784 -3.26 -14.23 3.92
N SER A 785 -2.74 -13.62 2.86
CA SER A 785 -3.46 -13.46 1.61
C SER A 785 -3.83 -14.84 1.05
N LYS A 786 -5.12 -15.07 0.80
CA LYS A 786 -5.63 -16.39 0.36
C LYS A 786 -5.42 -16.65 -1.14
N GLY A 787 -4.42 -16.01 -1.74
CA GLY A 787 -4.24 -15.99 -3.19
C GLY A 787 -5.44 -15.36 -3.92
N GLU A 788 -5.49 -15.52 -5.24
CA GLU A 788 -6.60 -15.05 -6.08
C GLU A 788 -7.76 -16.07 -6.09
N VAL A 789 -8.24 -16.47 -4.91
CA VAL A 789 -9.35 -17.43 -4.78
C VAL A 789 -10.68 -16.70 -4.83
N LEU A 790 -11.52 -17.04 -5.81
CA LEU A 790 -12.87 -16.51 -5.95
C LEU A 790 -13.76 -16.91 -4.76
N LEU A 791 -14.23 -15.91 -4.01
CA LEU A 791 -15.16 -16.08 -2.89
C LEU A 791 -16.60 -16.14 -3.40
N PHE A 792 -17.27 -17.26 -3.21
CA PHE A 792 -18.67 -17.45 -3.62
C PHE A 792 -19.63 -17.35 -2.44
N ARG A 793 -20.91 -17.07 -2.72
CA ARG A 793 -21.98 -17.25 -1.72
C ARG A 793 -22.28 -18.72 -1.52
N ARG A 794 -22.61 -19.09 -0.27
CA ARG A 794 -22.92 -20.47 0.12
C ARG A 794 -24.08 -21.02 -0.72
N GLY A 795 -23.83 -22.12 -1.44
CA GLY A 795 -24.80 -22.74 -2.34
C GLY A 795 -24.95 -22.11 -3.74
N ARG A 796 -24.19 -21.05 -4.06
CA ARG A 796 -24.11 -20.41 -5.39
C ARG A 796 -22.80 -20.70 -6.15
N GLN A 797 -21.99 -21.62 -5.63
CA GLN A 797 -20.77 -22.07 -6.29
C GLN A 797 -21.11 -22.83 -7.59
N PRO A 798 -20.39 -22.60 -8.70
CA PRO A 798 -20.51 -23.46 -9.88
C PRO A 798 -20.17 -24.90 -9.49
N LYS A 799 -21.04 -25.85 -9.86
CA LYS A 799 -20.72 -27.28 -9.70
C LYS A 799 -19.47 -27.56 -10.53
N ALA A 800 -18.40 -28.02 -9.89
CA ALA A 800 -17.22 -28.48 -10.60
C ALA A 800 -17.62 -29.62 -11.54
N GLN A 801 -17.67 -29.35 -12.84
CA GLN A 801 -17.71 -30.41 -13.83
C GLN A 801 -16.40 -31.19 -13.68
N ALA A 802 -16.55 -32.51 -13.51
CA ALA A 802 -15.40 -33.38 -13.34
C ALA A 802 -14.59 -33.41 -14.64
N SER A 803 -13.33 -33.00 -14.56
CA SER A 803 -12.21 -33.48 -15.38
C SER A 803 -12.54 -33.94 -16.81
N ASP A 804 -12.97 -33.00 -17.67
CA ASP A 804 -12.75 -33.09 -19.11
C ASP A 804 -12.37 -31.70 -19.62
N SER A 805 -11.06 -31.40 -19.59
CA SER A 805 -10.51 -30.12 -20.04
C SER A 805 -10.78 -29.83 -21.52
N GLU A 806 -11.19 -30.84 -22.30
CA GLU A 806 -11.62 -30.67 -23.68
C GLU A 806 -13.00 -30.00 -23.78
N THR A 807 -13.97 -30.30 -22.89
CA THR A 807 -15.33 -29.70 -23.00
C THR A 807 -15.41 -28.28 -22.47
N THR A 808 -14.55 -27.84 -21.55
CA THR A 808 -14.45 -26.41 -21.17
C THR A 808 -13.77 -25.59 -22.25
N ALA A 809 -12.77 -26.14 -22.96
CA ALA A 809 -12.21 -25.49 -24.14
C ALA A 809 -13.26 -25.37 -25.25
N ASP A 810 -14.00 -26.44 -25.55
CA ASP A 810 -15.06 -26.49 -26.58
C ASP A 810 -16.28 -25.60 -26.22
N ALA A 811 -16.62 -25.47 -24.94
CA ALA A 811 -17.64 -24.54 -24.46
C ALA A 811 -17.20 -23.07 -24.57
N THR A 812 -15.92 -22.77 -24.35
CA THR A 812 -15.37 -21.42 -24.55
C THR A 812 -15.28 -21.09 -26.04
N TYR A 813 -14.87 -22.05 -26.87
CA TYR A 813 -14.88 -21.94 -28.34
C TYR A 813 -16.29 -21.64 -28.87
N ARG A 814 -17.31 -22.38 -28.40
CA ARG A 814 -18.70 -22.10 -28.73
C ARG A 814 -19.21 -20.77 -28.16
N ALA A 815 -18.72 -20.31 -27.02
CA ALA A 815 -19.09 -19.00 -26.48
C ALA A 815 -18.48 -17.86 -27.32
N GLU A 816 -17.24 -17.98 -27.78
CA GLU A 816 -16.56 -16.96 -28.61
C GLU A 816 -17.04 -16.97 -30.07
N GLU A 817 -17.27 -18.13 -30.70
CA GLU A 817 -17.95 -18.20 -32.02
C GLU A 817 -19.39 -17.65 -31.93
N ASN A 818 -20.12 -17.91 -30.83
CA ASN A 818 -21.42 -17.29 -30.62
C ASN A 818 -21.30 -15.78 -30.31
N ALA A 819 -20.20 -15.29 -29.73
CA ALA A 819 -20.00 -13.87 -29.48
C ALA A 819 -19.83 -13.06 -30.78
N GLU A 820 -19.18 -13.62 -31.82
CA GLU A 820 -19.17 -13.01 -33.16
C GLU A 820 -20.57 -12.97 -33.81
N GLY A 821 -21.46 -13.90 -33.45
CA GLY A 821 -22.85 -13.96 -33.91
C GLY A 821 -23.86 -13.12 -33.09
N THR A 822 -23.59 -12.90 -31.80
CA THR A 822 -24.55 -12.30 -30.86
C THR A 822 -24.53 -10.79 -30.94
N LYS A 823 -25.31 -10.26 -31.88
CA LYS A 823 -25.65 -8.83 -31.96
C LYS A 823 -26.52 -8.44 -30.76
N ALA A 824 -25.89 -8.18 -29.62
CA ALA A 824 -26.51 -7.53 -28.47
C ALA A 824 -27.26 -6.28 -28.97
N ASN A 825 -28.49 -6.08 -28.51
CA ASN A 825 -29.43 -5.11 -29.08
C ASN A 825 -29.15 -3.67 -28.59
N ILE A 826 -27.87 -3.29 -28.58
CA ILE A 826 -27.34 -2.02 -28.11
C ILE A 826 -27.76 -0.94 -29.10
N GLN A 827 -28.53 0.04 -28.62
CA GLN A 827 -28.95 1.19 -29.43
C GLN A 827 -27.72 1.90 -30.00
N LYS A 828 -27.59 1.92 -31.32
CA LYS A 828 -26.51 2.63 -32.01
C LYS A 828 -26.63 4.13 -31.72
N GLN A 829 -25.70 4.66 -30.94
CA GLN A 829 -25.56 6.10 -30.78
C GLN A 829 -25.14 6.73 -32.11
N THR A 830 -25.81 7.81 -32.51
CA THR A 830 -25.56 8.54 -33.76
C THR A 830 -24.94 9.93 -33.54
N ALA A 831 -24.71 10.32 -32.28
CA ALA A 831 -24.32 11.67 -31.91
C ALA A 831 -22.82 11.92 -32.09
N ILE A 832 -22.45 12.98 -32.79
CA ILE A 832 -21.06 13.45 -32.93
C ILE A 832 -20.69 14.25 -31.69
N PHE A 833 -19.59 13.88 -31.03
CA PHE A 833 -19.06 14.61 -29.88
C PHE A 833 -17.84 15.42 -30.31
N GLN A 834 -17.83 16.73 -30.05
CA GLN A 834 -16.74 17.62 -30.43
C GLN A 834 -16.43 18.64 -29.34
N TRP A 835 -15.18 19.08 -29.25
CA TRP A 835 -14.74 20.14 -28.36
C TRP A 835 -13.82 21.11 -29.10
N GLN A 836 -13.97 22.39 -28.81
CA GLN A 836 -13.27 23.49 -29.46
C GLN A 836 -12.69 24.43 -28.41
N ASP A 837 -11.45 24.85 -28.64
CA ASP A 837 -10.70 25.81 -27.82
C ASP A 837 -10.66 25.50 -26.30
N LEU A 838 -10.64 24.21 -25.96
CA LEU A 838 -10.80 23.76 -24.59
C LEU A 838 -9.55 24.06 -23.75
N CYS A 839 -9.67 25.00 -22.81
CA CYS A 839 -8.65 25.29 -21.81
C CYS A 839 -9.13 24.92 -20.40
N TYR A 840 -8.19 24.59 -19.52
CA TYR A 840 -8.48 24.29 -18.12
C TYR A 840 -7.38 24.85 -17.22
N ASP A 841 -7.76 25.86 -16.44
CA ASP A 841 -6.89 26.65 -15.58
C ASP A 841 -7.20 26.37 -14.11
N ILE A 842 -6.18 26.01 -13.32
CA ILE A 842 -6.31 25.72 -11.88
C ILE A 842 -5.44 26.64 -11.04
N LYS A 843 -5.93 27.02 -9.85
CA LYS A 843 -5.15 27.78 -8.87
C LYS A 843 -4.47 26.82 -7.88
N ILE A 844 -3.13 26.79 -7.87
CA ILE A 844 -2.32 26.05 -6.90
C ILE A 844 -1.50 27.06 -6.10
N LYS A 845 -1.72 27.13 -4.77
CA LYS A 845 -0.94 28.02 -3.87
C LYS A 845 -0.85 29.49 -4.36
N ASN A 846 -1.96 30.01 -4.88
CA ASN A 846 -2.11 31.34 -5.52
C ASN A 846 -1.46 31.55 -6.90
N GLU A 847 -0.80 30.54 -7.47
CA GLU A 847 -0.37 30.57 -8.88
C GLU A 847 -1.46 29.97 -9.78
N GLU A 848 -1.78 30.66 -10.88
CA GLU A 848 -2.63 30.12 -11.94
C GLU A 848 -1.78 29.25 -12.87
N ARG A 849 -2.17 27.97 -12.98
CA ARG A 849 -1.52 27.00 -13.85
C ARG A 849 -2.52 26.46 -14.86
N ARG A 850 -2.21 26.69 -16.14
CA ARG A 850 -2.90 26.04 -17.26
C ARG A 850 -2.49 24.58 -17.36
N ILE A 851 -3.48 23.70 -17.52
CA ILE A 851 -3.30 22.24 -17.63
C ILE A 851 -3.72 21.73 -19.01
N LEU A 852 -4.79 22.28 -19.57
CA LEU A 852 -5.18 22.11 -20.97
C LEU A 852 -5.12 23.48 -21.63
N ASP A 853 -4.52 23.55 -22.82
CA ASP A 853 -4.29 24.78 -23.57
C ASP A 853 -4.80 24.61 -25.00
N HIS A 854 -5.83 25.38 -25.34
CA HIS A 854 -6.46 25.44 -26.68
C HIS A 854 -6.68 24.06 -27.34
N VAL A 855 -7.18 23.08 -26.56
CA VAL A 855 -7.32 21.69 -27.02
C VAL A 855 -8.58 21.56 -27.89
N ASN A 856 -8.42 21.00 -29.09
CA ASN A 856 -9.48 20.82 -30.08
C ASN A 856 -9.61 19.33 -30.47
N GLY A 857 -10.81 18.86 -30.80
CA GLY A 857 -11.00 17.50 -31.28
C GLY A 857 -12.46 17.07 -31.44
N TRP A 858 -12.66 15.89 -32.02
CA TRP A 858 -13.99 15.30 -32.22
C TRP A 858 -13.91 13.76 -32.28
N VAL A 859 -15.03 13.12 -31.99
CA VAL A 859 -15.23 11.66 -32.02
C VAL A 859 -16.46 11.36 -32.87
N LYS A 860 -16.28 10.47 -33.85
CA LYS A 860 -17.36 10.03 -34.75
C LYS A 860 -18.07 8.81 -34.18
N PRO A 861 -19.41 8.72 -34.27
CA PRO A 861 -20.15 7.49 -34.03
C PRO A 861 -19.55 6.28 -34.73
N GLY A 862 -19.41 5.16 -34.02
CA GLY A 862 -18.85 3.92 -34.56
C GLY A 862 -17.33 3.94 -34.79
N THR A 863 -16.60 4.93 -34.27
CA THR A 863 -15.12 4.93 -34.28
C THR A 863 -14.56 4.82 -32.86
N ALA A 864 -13.43 4.14 -32.72
CA ALA A 864 -12.67 4.05 -31.47
C ALA A 864 -11.51 5.05 -31.51
N THR A 865 -11.64 6.17 -30.80
CA THR A 865 -10.59 7.20 -30.72
C THR A 865 -9.69 6.95 -29.49
N ALA A 866 -8.42 6.65 -29.72
CA ALA A 866 -7.43 6.46 -28.66
C ALA A 866 -6.73 7.79 -28.30
N LEU A 867 -6.70 8.14 -27.01
CA LEU A 867 -5.98 9.30 -26.50
C LEU A 867 -4.59 8.87 -25.99
N MET A 868 -3.54 9.17 -26.78
CA MET A 868 -2.16 8.77 -26.49
C MET A 868 -1.28 9.95 -26.07
N GLY A 869 -0.23 9.66 -25.30
CA GLY A 869 0.73 10.66 -24.79
C GLY A 869 1.41 10.18 -23.51
N VAL A 870 2.50 10.85 -23.11
CA VAL A 870 3.27 10.50 -21.90
C VAL A 870 2.48 10.73 -20.60
N SER A 871 2.97 10.17 -19.49
CA SER A 871 2.42 10.48 -18.16
C SER A 871 2.52 11.98 -17.87
N GLY A 872 1.50 12.56 -17.22
CA GLY A 872 1.42 14.00 -16.96
C GLY A 872 0.94 14.88 -18.14
N ALA A 873 0.83 14.38 -19.37
CA ALA A 873 0.39 15.13 -20.56
C ALA A 873 -1.11 15.52 -20.59
N GLY A 874 -1.77 15.71 -19.44
CA GLY A 874 -3.16 16.15 -19.36
C GLY A 874 -4.24 15.14 -19.78
N LYS A 875 -3.90 13.91 -20.21
CA LYS A 875 -4.86 12.91 -20.74
C LYS A 875 -6.09 12.67 -19.85
N THR A 876 -5.88 12.30 -18.59
CA THR A 876 -6.96 12.06 -17.63
C THR A 876 -7.75 13.34 -17.36
N THR A 877 -7.06 14.49 -17.30
CA THR A 877 -7.70 15.79 -17.12
C THR A 877 -8.59 16.17 -18.30
N LEU A 878 -8.20 15.87 -19.55
CA LEU A 878 -9.04 16.04 -20.72
C LEU A 878 -10.30 15.17 -20.62
N LEU A 879 -10.16 13.89 -20.26
CA LEU A 879 -11.30 12.99 -20.04
C LEU A 879 -12.21 13.48 -18.90
N ASP A 880 -11.65 14.01 -17.80
CA ASP A 880 -12.41 14.55 -16.67
C ASP A 880 -13.17 15.83 -17.02
N VAL A 881 -12.57 16.72 -17.84
CA VAL A 881 -13.22 17.95 -18.32
C VAL A 881 -14.34 17.62 -19.32
N LEU A 882 -14.08 16.71 -20.26
CA LEU A 882 -15.07 16.23 -21.24
C LEU A 882 -16.24 15.52 -20.56
N ALA A 883 -15.99 14.69 -19.54
CA ALA A 883 -17.01 14.02 -18.74
C ALA A 883 -17.67 14.90 -17.67
N THR A 884 -17.34 16.21 -17.62
CA THR A 884 -17.91 17.17 -16.65
C THR A 884 -17.68 16.75 -15.19
N ARG A 885 -16.50 16.21 -14.86
CA ARG A 885 -16.13 15.71 -13.51
C ARG A 885 -15.24 16.66 -12.72
N VAL A 886 -14.69 17.70 -13.34
CA VAL A 886 -13.87 18.71 -12.64
C VAL A 886 -14.74 19.60 -11.74
N THR A 887 -14.38 19.67 -10.44
CA THR A 887 -15.10 20.45 -9.42
C THR A 887 -14.39 21.74 -9.01
N MET A 888 -13.18 21.98 -9.53
CA MET A 888 -12.33 23.12 -9.20
C MET A 888 -11.61 23.61 -10.45
N GLY A 889 -11.20 24.88 -10.47
CA GLY A 889 -10.61 25.52 -11.65
C GLY A 889 -11.66 26.09 -12.60
N VAL A 890 -11.19 26.74 -13.65
CA VAL A 890 -12.02 27.34 -14.71
C VAL A 890 -11.81 26.52 -15.98
N VAL A 891 -12.91 26.06 -16.58
CA VAL A 891 -12.91 25.48 -17.93
C VAL A 891 -13.42 26.55 -18.88
N THR A 892 -12.70 26.79 -19.97
CA THR A 892 -13.15 27.64 -21.09
C THR A 892 -13.11 26.86 -22.40
N GLY A 893 -13.80 27.35 -23.42
CA GLY A 893 -14.01 26.62 -24.68
C GLY A 893 -15.34 25.86 -24.70
N ASP A 894 -15.70 25.37 -25.88
CA ASP A 894 -17.00 24.77 -26.15
C ASP A 894 -16.93 23.23 -26.21
N VAL A 895 -17.91 22.57 -25.59
CA VAL A 895 -18.10 21.11 -25.68
C VAL A 895 -19.51 20.85 -26.21
N LEU A 896 -19.58 20.29 -27.42
CA LEU A 896 -20.79 20.19 -28.23
C LEU A 896 -21.13 18.73 -28.57
N VAL A 897 -22.42 18.41 -28.54
CA VAL A 897 -23.03 17.15 -29.00
C VAL A 897 -23.95 17.50 -30.16
N ASP A 898 -23.70 16.93 -31.35
CA ASP A 898 -24.42 17.26 -32.60
C ASP A 898 -24.51 18.78 -32.86
N GLY A 899 -23.43 19.50 -32.56
CA GLY A 899 -23.32 20.96 -32.72
C GLY A 899 -24.08 21.79 -31.68
N ARG A 900 -24.68 21.17 -30.65
CA ARG A 900 -25.36 21.85 -29.54
C ARG A 900 -24.53 21.74 -28.25
N PRO A 901 -24.53 22.75 -27.36
CA PRO A 901 -23.87 22.63 -26.07
C PRO A 901 -24.39 21.44 -25.26
N ARG A 902 -23.49 20.77 -24.53
CA ARG A 902 -23.83 19.64 -23.65
C ARG A 902 -24.95 20.01 -22.66
N ASP A 903 -25.90 19.10 -22.47
CA ASP A 903 -26.99 19.24 -21.51
C ASP A 903 -26.70 18.49 -20.20
N ASP A 904 -27.45 18.78 -19.13
CA ASP A 904 -27.29 18.11 -17.83
C ASP A 904 -27.51 16.58 -17.90
N SER A 905 -28.16 16.08 -18.96
CA SER A 905 -28.33 14.64 -19.17
C SER A 905 -27.10 13.95 -19.78
N PHE A 906 -26.11 14.70 -20.28
CA PHE A 906 -24.89 14.17 -20.89
C PHE A 906 -24.12 13.23 -19.94
N GLN A 907 -23.97 13.60 -18.66
CA GLN A 907 -23.34 12.76 -17.63
C GLN A 907 -24.07 11.42 -17.41
N ARG A 908 -25.37 11.33 -17.72
CA ARG A 908 -26.17 10.09 -17.58
C ARG A 908 -26.08 9.19 -18.81
N LYS A 909 -25.78 9.76 -19.97
CA LYS A 909 -25.65 9.06 -21.28
C LYS A 909 -24.23 8.58 -21.56
N THR A 910 -23.25 9.10 -20.83
CA THR A 910 -21.83 8.76 -20.98
C THR A 910 -21.38 7.73 -19.93
N GLY A 911 -20.60 6.75 -20.38
CA GLY A 911 -19.86 5.84 -19.50
C GLY A 911 -18.47 6.39 -19.23
N TYR A 912 -18.08 6.46 -17.96
CA TYR A 912 -16.71 6.76 -17.55
C TYR A 912 -16.27 5.68 -16.57
N VAL A 913 -15.14 5.05 -16.84
CA VAL A 913 -14.47 4.07 -15.96
C VAL A 913 -13.26 4.77 -15.33
N GLN A 914 -13.09 4.66 -14.02
CA GLN A 914 -11.96 5.27 -13.31
C GLN A 914 -10.69 4.42 -13.47
N GLN A 915 -9.52 5.03 -13.23
CA GLN A 915 -8.23 4.32 -13.26
C GLN A 915 -8.11 3.24 -12.16
N GLN A 916 -8.91 3.35 -11.10
CA GLN A 916 -9.03 2.38 -10.01
C GLN A 916 -10.51 2.03 -9.84
N ASP A 917 -10.79 0.75 -9.72
CA ASP A 917 -12.15 0.23 -9.61
C ASP A 917 -12.67 0.39 -8.18
N VAL A 918 -13.80 1.09 -8.02
CA VAL A 918 -14.43 1.34 -6.71
C VAL A 918 -15.73 0.56 -6.63
N HIS A 919 -15.66 -0.62 -6.03
CA HIS A 919 -16.80 -1.50 -5.77
C HIS A 919 -17.01 -1.75 -4.28
N LEU A 920 -18.24 -2.13 -3.91
CA LEU A 920 -18.55 -2.53 -2.54
C LEU A 920 -18.03 -3.97 -2.30
N PRO A 921 -17.07 -4.19 -1.38
CA PRO A 921 -16.36 -5.48 -1.24
C PRO A 921 -17.22 -6.63 -0.66
N THR A 922 -18.52 -6.42 -0.51
CA THR A 922 -19.50 -7.40 -0.02
C THR A 922 -20.56 -7.79 -1.06
N SER A 923 -20.56 -7.12 -2.22
CA SER A 923 -21.48 -7.36 -3.34
C SER A 923 -20.92 -8.37 -4.33
N THR A 924 -21.77 -9.16 -4.99
CA THR A 924 -21.31 -10.01 -6.11
C THR A 924 -21.17 -9.23 -7.41
N VAL A 925 -20.41 -9.75 -8.38
CA VAL A 925 -20.28 -9.15 -9.73
C VAL A 925 -21.67 -8.90 -10.34
N ARG A 926 -22.55 -9.92 -10.29
CA ARG A 926 -23.94 -9.81 -10.73
C ARG A 926 -24.72 -8.72 -9.96
N GLU A 927 -24.54 -8.59 -8.65
CA GLU A 927 -25.22 -7.55 -7.87
C GLU A 927 -24.75 -6.13 -8.22
N ALA A 928 -23.45 -5.92 -8.42
CA ALA A 928 -22.89 -4.64 -8.83
C ALA A 928 -23.42 -4.20 -10.22
N LEU A 929 -23.51 -5.15 -11.16
CA LEU A 929 -24.11 -4.92 -12.47
C LEU A 929 -25.63 -4.70 -12.39
N ASN A 930 -26.36 -5.51 -11.61
CA ASN A 930 -27.80 -5.33 -11.37
C ASN A 930 -28.12 -3.96 -10.77
N PHE A 931 -27.37 -3.52 -9.75
CA PHE A 931 -27.52 -2.20 -9.15
C PHE A 931 -27.31 -1.09 -10.19
N SER A 932 -26.26 -1.20 -11.00
CA SER A 932 -25.95 -0.25 -12.07
C SER A 932 -27.03 -0.21 -13.15
N ALA A 933 -27.53 -1.37 -13.59
CA ALA A 933 -28.58 -1.48 -14.60
C ALA A 933 -29.93 -0.93 -14.09
N LEU A 934 -30.32 -1.24 -12.85
CA LEU A 934 -31.56 -0.75 -12.25
C LEU A 934 -31.60 0.78 -12.15
N LEU A 935 -30.47 1.41 -11.84
CA LEU A 935 -30.35 2.87 -11.72
C LEU A 935 -30.19 3.61 -13.05
N ARG A 936 -29.53 3.03 -14.05
CA ARG A 936 -29.23 3.71 -15.33
C ARG A 936 -30.25 3.43 -16.44
N GLN A 937 -30.88 2.26 -16.45
CA GLN A 937 -31.83 1.91 -17.52
C GLN A 937 -33.14 2.72 -17.42
N PRO A 938 -33.78 3.09 -18.54
CA PRO A 938 -35.02 3.88 -18.56
C PRO A 938 -36.14 3.37 -17.67
N ALA A 939 -37.02 4.27 -17.20
CA ALA A 939 -38.14 3.92 -16.33
C ALA A 939 -39.24 3.09 -17.01
N HIS A 940 -39.30 3.08 -18.36
CA HIS A 940 -40.29 2.30 -19.12
C HIS A 940 -39.93 0.81 -19.23
N LEU A 941 -38.66 0.44 -19.01
CA LEU A 941 -38.24 -0.97 -18.99
C LEU A 941 -38.63 -1.59 -17.64
N SER A 942 -39.23 -2.77 -17.69
CA SER A 942 -39.59 -3.51 -16.49
C SER A 942 -38.35 -3.91 -15.69
N ARG A 943 -38.52 -4.17 -14.40
CA ARG A 943 -37.43 -4.67 -13.55
C ARG A 943 -36.82 -5.97 -14.09
N LYS A 944 -37.62 -6.81 -14.78
CA LYS A 944 -37.15 -8.08 -15.34
C LYS A 944 -36.21 -7.85 -16.52
N GLU A 945 -36.63 -7.08 -17.52
CA GLU A 945 -35.80 -6.76 -18.71
C GLU A 945 -34.47 -6.10 -18.32
N LYS A 946 -34.45 -5.28 -17.25
CA LYS A 946 -33.22 -4.68 -16.71
C LYS A 946 -32.25 -5.69 -16.10
N LEU A 947 -32.74 -6.82 -15.60
CA LEU A 947 -31.92 -7.92 -15.05
C LEU A 947 -31.52 -8.90 -16.15
N ASP A 948 -32.43 -9.21 -17.08
CA ASP A 948 -32.15 -10.04 -18.25
C ASP A 948 -31.02 -9.41 -19.11
N TYR A 949 -30.99 -8.07 -19.25
CA TYR A 949 -29.86 -7.32 -19.85
C TYR A 949 -28.51 -7.51 -19.12
N VAL A 950 -28.52 -7.75 -17.80
CA VAL A 950 -27.27 -8.02 -17.06
C VAL A 950 -26.75 -9.43 -17.36
N ASP A 951 -27.63 -10.40 -17.62
CA ASP A 951 -27.22 -11.72 -18.10
C ASP A 951 -26.59 -11.64 -19.51
N GLU A 952 -27.18 -10.88 -20.45
CA GLU A 952 -26.57 -10.62 -21.76
C GLU A 952 -25.18 -9.97 -21.64
N VAL A 953 -25.01 -9.00 -20.73
CA VAL A 953 -23.70 -8.35 -20.47
C VAL A 953 -22.69 -9.29 -19.81
N LEU A 954 -23.13 -10.17 -18.91
CA LEU A 954 -22.28 -11.19 -18.29
C LEU A 954 -21.83 -12.25 -19.31
N GLU A 955 -22.68 -12.59 -20.28
CA GLU A 955 -22.36 -13.49 -21.39
C GLU A 955 -21.38 -12.86 -22.37
N LEU A 956 -21.68 -11.65 -22.87
CA LEU A 956 -20.83 -10.92 -23.83
C LEU A 956 -19.41 -10.63 -23.30
N LEU A 957 -19.26 -10.49 -21.98
CA LEU A 957 -17.98 -10.27 -21.32
C LEU A 957 -17.35 -11.56 -20.74
N GLY A 958 -17.92 -12.75 -21.01
CA GLY A 958 -17.38 -14.04 -20.56
C GLY A 958 -17.36 -14.25 -19.04
N MET A 959 -18.13 -13.46 -18.28
CA MET A 959 -18.06 -13.40 -16.81
C MET A 959 -18.98 -14.40 -16.09
N GLN A 960 -19.73 -15.23 -16.83
CA GLN A 960 -20.73 -16.15 -16.27
C GLN A 960 -20.18 -17.08 -15.18
N THR A 961 -18.95 -17.58 -15.34
CA THR A 961 -18.30 -18.54 -14.42
C THR A 961 -18.04 -17.96 -13.03
N TYR A 962 -17.90 -16.63 -12.91
CA TYR A 962 -17.63 -15.92 -11.65
C TYR A 962 -18.66 -14.81 -11.34
N ALA A 963 -19.79 -14.76 -12.05
CA ALA A 963 -20.85 -13.77 -11.83
C ALA A 963 -21.41 -13.75 -10.38
N GLU A 964 -21.40 -14.91 -9.72
CA GLU A 964 -21.84 -15.10 -8.33
C GLU A 964 -20.70 -14.95 -7.30
N ALA A 965 -19.48 -14.66 -7.75
CA ALA A 965 -18.35 -14.35 -6.87
C ALA A 965 -18.48 -12.92 -6.31
N VAL A 966 -17.98 -12.74 -5.09
CA VAL A 966 -17.92 -11.44 -4.39
C VAL A 966 -16.81 -10.59 -5.03
N VAL A 967 -17.13 -9.34 -5.35
CA VAL A 967 -16.12 -8.36 -5.76
C VAL A 967 -15.29 -8.01 -4.53
N GLY A 968 -13.96 -8.13 -4.60
CA GLY A 968 -13.07 -7.93 -3.46
C GLY A 968 -11.70 -7.42 -3.87
N VAL A 969 -10.82 -7.21 -2.90
CA VAL A 969 -9.41 -6.90 -3.15
C VAL A 969 -8.68 -8.21 -3.51
N PRO A 970 -7.88 -8.26 -4.59
CA PRO A 970 -7.10 -9.45 -4.93
C PRO A 970 -6.24 -9.90 -3.74
N GLY A 971 -6.56 -11.06 -3.18
CA GLY A 971 -5.84 -11.66 -2.07
C GLY A 971 -6.50 -11.61 -0.70
N GLU A 972 -7.67 -10.99 -0.49
CA GLU A 972 -8.40 -10.95 0.80
C GLU A 972 -9.51 -12.01 0.93
#